data_AF-A0A7Y5G663-F1
#
_entry.id   AF-A0A7Y5G663-F1
#
_cell.length_a   1.000
_cell.length_b   1.000
_cell.length_c   1.000
_cell.angle_alpha   90.00
_cell.angle_beta   90.00
_cell.angle_gamma   90.00
#
_symmetry.space_group_name_H-M   'P 1'
#
loop_
_entity.id
_entity.type
_entity.pdbx_description
1 polymer ?
#
loop_
_entity_poly.entity_id
_entity_poly.type
_entity_poly.pdbx_seq_one_letter_code
_entity_poly.pdbx_strand_id
1 'polypeptide(L)'
;MKKMMALTVILLAFLMTMPQDMQAQKKKKKDKDKKGGTPEWISKPGIYDDVIVAAGIGEGLTEQVAKSEADQSARKRIAEVVESNVKSLTTNFMEEASTTTDQGSSGAAQEYFQEITQTMTNVTLVNVVIEEYYPPKGEKSGKKIKFYAKAVLKKADLEKAFKNRVTEDAAANKIKGVKLSADKAVAALDKAIANWNNTGGAMVEETVDVNAGKETATIVEDKPTIDVVSSGGSQGASYGDWKKGLPNMPKRDGYYQGLGAIPVTNNQSADAQKAEQEARAMVIRAIRSEITSKVTNVIEETTKNGATDYAESFNSMTESFSQETLKNLKVEFYIDKKSKKHYAYCEISIAEVERQFAERLKKAINVAKTYYQAAKAAEASGDYYLALTQYFEGAKEIVIAELINKEPIEGDIDGSGKSVSIKATFDTQLKNLLGKMRIDIVSGDGQKGNKNEPLAQPLIAKLVYDKSGSVMPVKNATLVAAAVAPTGVKVDDASKTDGSGNANFTVHSVDNVNPSGTNKIRVGLNAKEFEAFAQQLPGAVEKAKLVFKDFSFSARGSALTRIVILLFEENMGKEQGVSIVEGDIVKQLVSNKFKVIDKNEVYKAVSKEQAKASAESSADDVVSNALKTVADILIIGSVKAVESEGGSSNPYGGGTSNRKSAWASGSVRCIDLENGKIIANSEKQGIKGIQLSLEKAGIMALQALSKETSKEILDGLNQALK
;
A
#
# COMPACT_ATOMS: atom_id res chain seq x y z
N MET A 1 -9.15 63.40 41.95
CA MET A 1 -8.16 62.54 42.65
C MET A 1 -8.73 61.60 43.72
N LYS A 2 -9.85 61.87 44.41
CA LYS A 2 -10.43 60.91 45.38
C LYS A 2 -11.16 59.68 44.78
N LYS A 3 -11.45 59.65 43.47
CA LYS A 3 -12.02 58.48 42.78
C LYS A 3 -10.98 57.51 42.18
N MET A 4 -9.69 57.88 42.14
CA MET A 4 -8.61 56.99 41.67
C MET A 4 -7.94 56.19 42.80
N MET A 5 -8.13 56.55 44.07
CA MET A 5 -7.63 55.74 45.19
C MET A 5 -8.59 54.59 45.58
N ALA A 6 -9.89 54.69 45.27
CA ALA A 6 -10.85 53.63 45.59
C ALA A 6 -10.72 52.42 44.64
N LEU A 7 -10.30 52.64 43.38
CA LEU A 7 -10.14 51.58 42.39
C LEU A 7 -8.87 50.73 42.64
N THR A 8 -7.81 51.33 43.19
CA THR A 8 -6.54 50.64 43.48
C THR A 8 -6.63 49.74 44.72
N VAL A 9 -7.47 50.10 45.70
CA VAL A 9 -7.68 49.27 46.91
C VAL A 9 -8.58 48.06 46.63
N ILE A 10 -9.54 48.17 45.70
CA ILE A 10 -10.38 47.04 45.27
C ILE A 10 -9.60 46.08 44.36
N LEU A 11 -8.68 46.57 43.52
CA LEU A 11 -7.85 45.72 42.67
C LEU A 11 -6.76 44.97 43.46
N LEU A 12 -6.26 45.52 44.58
CA LEU A 12 -5.34 44.81 45.47
C LEU A 12 -6.04 43.76 46.35
N ALA A 13 -7.31 43.98 46.71
CA ALA A 13 -8.10 42.98 47.44
C ALA A 13 -8.48 41.77 46.56
N PHE A 14 -8.67 41.97 45.24
CA PHE A 14 -8.98 40.89 44.30
C PHE A 14 -7.75 40.02 43.94
N LEU A 15 -6.53 40.52 44.13
CA LEU A 15 -5.28 39.78 43.90
C LEU A 15 -4.85 38.91 45.09
N MET A 16 -5.48 39.02 46.26
CA MET A 16 -5.15 38.20 47.45
C MET A 16 -6.12 37.03 47.71
N THR A 17 -7.12 36.81 46.85
CA THR A 17 -8.00 35.62 46.91
C THR A 17 -7.85 34.76 45.67
N MET A 18 -6.63 34.31 45.36
CA MET A 18 -6.50 33.08 44.58
C MET A 18 -6.82 31.90 45.50
N PRO A 19 -7.67 30.94 45.09
CA PRO A 19 -7.89 29.71 45.84
C PRO A 19 -6.54 29.02 46.07
N GLN A 20 -6.22 28.68 47.32
CA GLN A 20 -4.97 27.99 47.69
C GLN A 20 -4.76 26.68 46.88
N ASP A 21 -5.81 26.13 46.29
CA ASP A 21 -5.77 24.94 45.44
C ASP A 21 -4.99 25.11 44.13
N MET A 22 -4.98 26.30 43.49
CA MET A 22 -4.22 26.47 42.23
C MET A 22 -2.71 26.57 42.43
N GLN A 23 -2.26 27.14 43.55
CA GLN A 23 -0.84 27.15 43.90
C GLN A 23 -0.39 25.78 44.44
N ALA A 24 -1.28 25.05 45.12
CA ALA A 24 -1.04 23.67 45.53
C ALA A 24 -0.94 22.70 44.34
N GLN A 25 -1.73 22.90 43.27
CA GLN A 25 -1.64 22.08 42.05
C GLN A 25 -0.36 22.35 41.24
N LYS A 26 0.09 23.61 41.13
CA LYS A 26 1.37 23.93 40.49
C LYS A 26 2.60 23.45 41.28
N LYS A 27 2.56 23.48 42.62
CA LYS A 27 3.61 22.88 43.47
C LYS A 27 3.58 21.34 43.44
N LYS A 28 2.39 20.70 43.48
CA LYS A 28 2.26 19.24 43.35
C LYS A 28 2.73 18.70 42.00
N LYS A 29 2.58 19.45 40.90
CA LYS A 29 3.13 19.05 39.59
C LYS A 29 4.66 19.15 39.56
N LYS A 30 5.22 20.24 40.11
CA LYS A 30 6.68 20.47 40.16
C LYS A 30 7.44 19.53 41.11
N ASP A 31 6.79 19.00 42.14
CA ASP A 31 7.39 18.01 43.05
C ASP A 31 7.21 16.55 42.57
N LYS A 32 6.26 16.27 41.66
CA LYS A 32 6.12 14.95 41.01
C LYS A 32 7.20 14.72 39.94
N ASP A 33 7.68 15.79 39.30
CA ASP A 33 8.72 15.76 38.25
C ASP A 33 10.15 15.51 38.79
N LYS A 34 10.34 15.42 40.13
CA LYS A 34 11.64 15.07 40.74
C LYS A 34 11.88 13.56 40.94
N LYS A 35 10.92 12.69 40.58
CA LYS A 35 11.15 11.24 40.52
C LYS A 35 11.43 10.87 39.06
N GLY A 36 12.65 10.41 38.77
CA GLY A 36 13.18 10.16 37.42
C GLY A 36 12.52 9.02 36.64
N GLY A 37 11.20 9.09 36.45
CA GLY A 37 10.46 8.24 35.52
C GLY A 37 10.40 8.85 34.12
N THR A 38 10.29 7.99 33.12
CA THR A 38 10.05 8.37 31.72
C THR A 38 8.69 9.09 31.59
N PRO A 39 8.62 10.26 30.92
CA PRO A 39 7.35 10.96 30.67
C PRO A 39 6.31 10.08 29.98
N GLU A 40 5.05 10.25 30.37
CA GLU A 40 3.93 9.45 29.84
C GLU A 40 3.74 9.58 28.32
N TRP A 41 4.11 10.72 27.72
CA TRP A 41 4.02 10.92 26.27
C TRP A 41 4.99 10.03 25.47
N ILE A 42 6.01 9.46 26.11
CA ILE A 42 6.93 8.50 25.47
C ILE A 42 6.30 7.11 25.43
N SER A 43 5.63 6.69 26.50
CA SER A 43 5.03 5.36 26.62
C SER A 43 3.59 5.29 26.10
N LYS A 44 2.91 6.42 25.99
CA LYS A 44 1.55 6.54 25.45
C LYS A 44 1.45 7.69 24.45
N PRO A 45 2.24 7.71 23.37
CA PRO A 45 1.97 8.64 22.27
C PRO A 45 0.58 8.32 21.70
N GLY A 46 -0.15 9.35 21.27
CA GLY A 46 -1.52 9.14 20.83
C GLY A 46 -2.27 10.42 20.53
N ILE A 47 -3.57 10.25 20.38
CA ILE A 47 -4.50 11.29 19.99
C ILE A 47 -5.26 11.70 21.24
N TYR A 48 -5.09 12.96 21.62
CA TYR A 48 -5.77 13.59 22.76
C TYR A 48 -6.86 14.53 22.24
N ASP A 49 -7.68 15.07 23.13
CA ASP A 49 -8.88 15.84 22.79
C ASP A 49 -8.62 16.91 21.72
N ASP A 50 -7.57 17.72 21.85
CA ASP A 50 -7.25 18.84 20.96
C ASP A 50 -5.95 18.69 20.15
N VAL A 51 -5.14 17.67 20.45
CA VAL A 51 -3.81 17.48 19.86
C VAL A 51 -3.48 16.03 19.52
N ILE A 52 -2.67 15.84 18.48
CA ILE A 52 -1.94 14.59 18.23
C ILE A 52 -0.55 14.75 18.83
N VAL A 53 -0.12 13.77 19.62
CA VAL A 53 1.21 13.75 20.22
C VAL A 53 1.95 12.51 19.75
N ALA A 54 3.18 12.69 19.27
CA ALA A 54 4.08 11.58 18.99
C ALA A 54 5.42 11.78 19.69
N ALA A 55 6.03 10.66 20.07
CA ALA A 55 7.39 10.62 20.60
C ALA A 55 8.34 10.14 19.51
N GLY A 56 9.32 10.95 19.13
CA GLY A 56 10.44 10.53 18.28
C GLY A 56 11.68 10.20 19.09
N ILE A 57 12.53 9.33 18.57
CA ILE A 57 13.80 8.93 19.18
C ILE A 57 14.95 9.28 18.23
N GLY A 58 16.06 9.77 18.77
CA GLY A 58 17.27 10.05 18.01
C GLY A 58 18.54 9.80 18.82
N GLU A 59 19.58 9.31 18.16
CA GLU A 59 20.86 8.95 18.75
C GLU A 59 22.05 9.52 17.95
N GLY A 60 22.74 10.49 18.51
CA GLY A 60 23.83 11.21 17.84
C GLY A 60 25.12 11.24 18.64
N LEU A 61 26.25 11.44 17.95
CA LEU A 61 27.54 11.72 18.62
C LEU A 61 27.55 13.10 19.30
N THR A 62 26.63 13.99 18.92
CA THR A 62 26.42 15.29 19.53
C THR A 62 24.95 15.45 19.89
N GLU A 63 24.68 16.33 20.88
CA GLU A 63 23.32 16.67 21.29
C GLU A 63 22.48 17.20 20.13
N GLN A 64 23.07 18.01 19.25
CA GLN A 64 22.38 18.58 18.10
C GLN A 64 21.93 17.51 17.10
N VAL A 65 22.79 16.52 16.80
CA VAL A 65 22.45 15.42 15.88
C VAL A 65 21.34 14.56 16.48
N ALA A 66 21.46 14.21 17.76
CA ALA A 66 20.47 13.39 18.45
C ALA A 66 19.09 14.08 18.53
N LYS A 67 19.06 15.40 18.80
CA LYS A 67 17.81 16.19 18.79
C LYS A 67 17.21 16.30 17.39
N SER A 68 18.04 16.55 16.38
CA SER A 68 17.58 16.64 14.98
C SER A 68 16.96 15.32 14.51
N GLU A 69 17.58 14.19 14.83
CA GLU A 69 17.04 12.86 14.50
C GLU A 69 15.75 12.57 15.28
N ALA A 70 15.71 12.91 16.58
CA ALA A 70 14.50 12.78 17.39
C ALA A 70 13.35 13.63 16.85
N ASP A 71 13.61 14.85 16.40
CA ASP A 71 12.62 15.73 15.77
C ASP A 71 12.04 15.13 14.49
N GLN A 72 12.91 14.64 13.61
CA GLN A 72 12.51 14.00 12.35
C GLN A 72 11.69 12.74 12.62
N SER A 73 12.13 11.91 13.55
CA SER A 73 11.42 10.70 13.99
C SER A 73 10.04 11.04 14.57
N ALA A 74 9.93 12.09 15.39
CA ALA A 74 8.67 12.50 16.01
C ALA A 74 7.68 13.04 14.98
N ARG A 75 8.18 13.86 14.03
CA ARG A 75 7.43 14.38 12.88
C ARG A 75 6.93 13.25 11.98
N LYS A 76 7.78 12.28 11.66
CA LYS A 76 7.43 11.10 10.88
C LYS A 76 6.27 10.32 11.52
N ARG A 77 6.32 10.10 12.83
CA ARG A 77 5.23 9.43 13.56
C ARG A 77 3.92 10.21 13.54
N ILE A 78 3.94 11.54 13.64
CA ILE A 78 2.71 12.34 13.43
C ILE A 78 2.19 12.16 12.00
N ALA A 79 3.08 12.19 11.00
CA ALA A 79 2.70 11.96 9.61
C ALA A 79 2.03 10.59 9.40
N GLU A 80 2.58 9.51 9.97
CA GLU A 80 2.00 8.16 9.91
C GLU A 80 0.60 8.09 10.55
N VAL A 81 0.42 8.74 11.71
CA VAL A 81 -0.89 8.82 12.38
C VAL A 81 -1.89 9.58 11.52
N VAL A 82 -1.48 10.71 10.94
CA VAL A 82 -2.33 11.52 10.06
C VAL A 82 -2.68 10.74 8.80
N GLU A 83 -1.73 10.08 8.17
CA GLU A 83 -1.93 9.25 6.98
C GLU A 83 -2.90 8.11 7.24
N SER A 84 -2.68 7.33 8.30
CA SER A 84 -3.57 6.23 8.70
C SER A 84 -5.00 6.73 8.91
N ASN A 85 -5.15 7.88 9.56
CA ASN A 85 -6.46 8.47 9.79
C ASN A 85 -7.09 8.96 8.48
N VAL A 86 -6.36 9.71 7.64
CA VAL A 86 -6.87 10.17 6.34
C VAL A 86 -7.25 9.00 5.44
N LYS A 87 -6.52 7.88 5.49
CA LYS A 87 -6.85 6.66 4.76
C LYS A 87 -8.14 6.00 5.27
N SER A 88 -8.34 5.97 6.59
CA SER A 88 -9.59 5.50 7.21
C SER A 88 -10.77 6.40 6.83
N LEU A 89 -10.59 7.73 6.91
CA LEU A 89 -11.56 8.73 6.46
C LEU A 89 -11.96 8.52 5.00
N THR A 90 -10.95 8.29 4.14
CA THR A 90 -11.12 8.02 2.72
C THR A 90 -11.90 6.72 2.49
N THR A 91 -11.56 5.66 3.21
CA THR A 91 -12.23 4.36 3.08
C THR A 91 -13.71 4.48 3.46
N ASN A 92 -14.01 5.10 4.60
CA ASN A 92 -15.39 5.36 5.04
C ASN A 92 -16.15 6.25 4.05
N PHE A 93 -15.49 7.28 3.51
CA PHE A 93 -16.09 8.15 2.49
C PHE A 93 -16.38 7.37 1.20
N MET A 94 -15.46 6.52 0.74
CA MET A 94 -15.64 5.70 -0.45
C MET A 94 -16.74 4.66 -0.27
N GLU A 95 -16.84 4.05 0.91
CA GLU A 95 -17.95 3.16 1.27
C GLU A 95 -19.28 3.92 1.26
N GLU A 96 -19.40 5.06 1.94
CA GLU A 96 -20.62 5.89 1.94
C GLU A 96 -20.97 6.38 0.51
N ALA A 97 -19.99 6.81 -0.29
CA ALA A 97 -20.22 7.27 -1.66
C ALA A 97 -20.58 6.14 -2.62
N SER A 98 -19.98 4.95 -2.47
CA SER A 98 -20.27 3.77 -3.30
C SER A 98 -21.69 3.24 -3.12
N THR A 99 -22.30 3.44 -1.94
CA THR A 99 -23.72 3.10 -1.72
C THR A 99 -24.72 4.00 -2.45
N THR A 100 -24.25 5.11 -3.06
CA THR A 100 -25.12 6.13 -3.68
C THR A 100 -24.97 6.27 -5.18
N THR A 101 -24.08 5.52 -5.85
CA THR A 101 -23.88 5.64 -7.30
C THR A 101 -23.76 4.28 -8.00
N ASP A 102 -24.73 3.99 -8.86
CA ASP A 102 -24.63 2.94 -9.86
C ASP A 102 -23.60 3.37 -10.92
N GLN A 103 -22.50 2.62 -11.05
CA GLN A 103 -21.45 2.69 -12.08
C GLN A 103 -20.29 3.71 -11.88
N GLY A 104 -19.11 3.18 -11.53
CA GLY A 104 -17.87 3.45 -12.30
C GLY A 104 -16.85 4.49 -11.80
N SER A 105 -16.99 5.12 -10.63
CA SER A 105 -16.09 6.25 -10.23
C SER A 105 -14.90 5.89 -9.32
N SER A 106 -14.63 4.61 -9.03
CA SER A 106 -13.68 4.23 -7.97
C SER A 106 -12.23 4.65 -8.21
N GLY A 107 -11.74 4.64 -9.46
CA GLY A 107 -10.34 4.95 -9.78
C GLY A 107 -9.96 6.41 -9.56
N ALA A 108 -10.72 7.35 -10.12
CA ALA A 108 -10.43 8.79 -10.02
C ALA A 108 -10.58 9.32 -8.59
N ALA A 109 -11.50 8.75 -7.81
CA ALA A 109 -11.63 9.08 -6.40
C ALA A 109 -10.40 8.58 -5.61
N GLN A 110 -9.93 7.36 -5.88
CA GLN A 110 -8.76 6.80 -5.21
C GLN A 110 -7.49 7.59 -5.50
N GLU A 111 -7.27 8.01 -6.75
CA GLU A 111 -6.14 8.88 -7.14
C GLU A 111 -6.21 10.26 -6.46
N TYR A 112 -7.38 10.90 -6.46
CA TYR A 112 -7.59 12.19 -5.79
C TYR A 112 -7.33 12.11 -4.27
N PHE A 113 -7.78 11.03 -3.62
CA PHE A 113 -7.54 10.85 -2.19
C PHE A 113 -6.08 10.51 -1.86
N GLN A 114 -5.35 9.83 -2.75
CA GLN A 114 -3.90 9.67 -2.60
C GLN A 114 -3.18 11.02 -2.68
N GLU A 115 -3.55 11.90 -3.64
CA GLU A 115 -2.99 13.25 -3.75
C GLU A 115 -3.29 14.10 -2.50
N ILE A 116 -4.52 14.04 -1.98
CA ILE A 116 -4.89 14.70 -0.72
C ILE A 116 -4.07 14.15 0.43
N THR A 117 -3.93 12.82 0.54
CA THR A 117 -3.21 12.19 1.66
C THR A 117 -1.76 12.68 1.70
N GLN A 118 -1.05 12.65 0.57
CA GLN A 118 0.32 13.13 0.47
C GLN A 118 0.43 14.63 0.76
N THR A 119 -0.48 15.44 0.22
CA THR A 119 -0.50 16.89 0.45
C THR A 119 -0.75 17.20 1.92
N MET A 120 -1.68 16.49 2.55
CA MET A 120 -2.02 16.65 3.95
C MET A 120 -0.85 16.26 4.84
N THR A 121 -0.18 15.14 4.57
CA THR A 121 1.02 14.74 5.32
C THR A 121 2.07 15.85 5.27
N ASN A 122 2.35 16.40 4.10
CA ASN A 122 3.35 17.48 3.92
C ASN A 122 2.96 18.81 4.58
N VAL A 123 1.70 19.26 4.43
CA VAL A 123 1.22 20.51 5.05
C VAL A 123 1.16 20.37 6.57
N THR A 124 0.82 19.19 7.06
CA THR A 124 0.69 18.92 8.49
C THR A 124 2.04 18.94 9.20
N LEU A 125 3.09 18.43 8.55
CA LEU A 125 4.45 18.46 9.10
C LEU A 125 4.96 19.88 9.38
N VAL A 126 4.47 20.89 8.65
CA VAL A 126 4.84 22.30 8.87
C VAL A 126 4.29 22.85 10.19
N ASN A 127 3.12 22.37 10.63
CA ASN A 127 2.45 22.83 11.84
C ASN A 127 2.82 22.01 13.09
N VAL A 128 3.63 20.96 12.95
CA VAL A 128 4.13 20.19 14.09
C VAL A 128 5.13 21.02 14.90
N VAL A 129 4.85 21.17 16.19
CA VAL A 129 5.72 21.86 17.15
C VAL A 129 6.40 20.82 18.03
N ILE A 130 7.72 20.95 18.22
CA ILE A 130 8.44 20.18 19.23
C ILE A 130 8.30 20.94 20.56
N GLU A 131 7.56 20.37 21.50
CA GLU A 131 7.29 21.01 22.78
C GLU A 131 8.35 20.72 23.85
N GLU A 132 8.89 19.50 23.85
CA GLU A 132 9.74 19.01 24.92
C GLU A 132 10.77 17.99 24.41
N TYR A 133 11.93 17.97 25.06
CA TYR A 133 12.93 16.90 24.92
C TYR A 133 13.13 16.17 26.22
N TYR A 134 13.31 14.85 26.14
CA TYR A 134 13.64 14.01 27.29
C TYR A 134 14.80 13.04 26.99
N PRO A 135 15.67 12.72 27.96
CA PRO A 135 15.89 13.52 29.16
C PRO A 135 16.50 14.89 28.79
N PRO A 136 16.36 15.94 29.62
CA PRO A 136 16.76 17.31 29.25
C PRO A 136 18.24 17.48 28.85
N LYS A 137 19.12 16.57 29.30
CA LYS A 137 20.56 16.57 29.01
C LYS A 137 20.99 15.44 28.06
N GLY A 138 20.04 14.68 27.54
CA GLY A 138 20.29 13.47 26.78
C GLY A 138 20.78 12.31 27.66
N GLU A 139 20.46 11.09 27.25
CA GLU A 139 20.95 9.88 27.91
C GLU A 139 22.21 9.42 27.18
N LYS A 140 23.34 9.30 27.89
CA LYS A 140 24.60 8.84 27.28
C LYS A 140 24.63 7.32 27.23
N SER A 141 24.70 6.77 26.02
CA SER A 141 24.96 5.35 25.78
C SER A 141 26.29 5.22 25.02
N GLY A 142 27.36 4.99 25.76
CA GLY A 142 28.72 5.02 25.21
C GLY A 142 29.11 6.39 24.66
N LYS A 143 29.48 6.45 23.37
CA LYS A 143 29.82 7.71 22.66
C LYS A 143 28.59 8.43 22.09
N LYS A 144 27.41 7.83 22.13
CA LYS A 144 26.17 8.40 21.60
C LYS A 144 25.35 9.03 22.71
N ILE A 145 24.60 10.06 22.35
CA ILE A 145 23.63 10.75 23.18
C ILE A 145 22.25 10.46 22.58
N LYS A 146 21.33 10.03 23.43
CA LYS A 146 19.97 9.68 23.07
C LYS A 146 18.99 10.75 23.56
N PHE A 147 18.08 11.17 22.68
CA PHE A 147 16.99 12.07 23.01
C PHE A 147 15.65 11.50 22.52
N TYR A 148 14.61 11.87 23.24
CA TYR A 148 13.23 11.75 22.84
C TYR A 148 12.68 13.15 22.59
N ALA A 149 11.93 13.34 21.51
CA ALA A 149 11.27 14.60 21.18
C ALA A 149 9.74 14.42 21.23
N LYS A 150 9.05 15.32 21.94
CA LYS A 150 7.59 15.40 21.98
C LYS A 150 7.10 16.30 20.85
N ALA A 151 6.66 15.70 19.76
CA ALA A 151 5.97 16.40 18.69
C ALA A 151 4.49 16.55 19.03
N VAL A 152 3.95 17.75 18.81
CA VAL A 152 2.54 18.06 19.01
C VAL A 152 1.99 18.76 17.76
N LEU A 153 0.86 18.25 17.29
CA LEU A 153 0.07 18.84 16.22
C LEU A 153 -1.32 19.17 16.77
N LYS A 154 -1.77 20.40 16.62
CA LYS A 154 -3.16 20.76 16.96
C LYS A 154 -4.11 20.22 15.91
N LYS A 155 -5.18 19.57 16.34
CA LYS A 155 -6.22 19.07 15.42
C LYS A 155 -6.82 20.20 14.59
N ALA A 156 -7.07 21.36 15.19
CA ALA A 156 -7.60 22.53 14.48
C ALA A 156 -6.71 22.98 13.29
N ASP A 157 -5.39 22.84 13.39
CA ASP A 157 -4.48 23.21 12.30
C ASP A 157 -4.56 22.21 11.14
N LEU A 158 -4.71 20.92 11.47
CA LEU A 158 -4.95 19.85 10.50
C LEU A 158 -6.30 20.02 9.80
N GLU A 159 -7.37 20.28 10.56
CA GLU A 159 -8.71 20.53 10.04
C GLU A 159 -8.74 21.72 9.10
N LYS A 160 -8.11 22.83 9.50
CA LYS A 160 -8.01 24.04 8.68
C LYS A 160 -7.24 23.76 7.38
N ALA A 161 -6.12 23.06 7.45
CA ALA A 161 -5.34 22.67 6.27
C ALA A 161 -6.17 21.81 5.30
N PHE A 162 -6.90 20.83 5.82
CA PHE A 162 -7.75 19.94 5.03
C PHE A 162 -8.91 20.69 4.38
N LYS A 163 -9.64 21.51 5.15
CA LYS A 163 -10.77 22.30 4.64
C LYS A 163 -10.34 23.27 3.55
N ASN A 164 -9.22 23.98 3.75
CA ASN A 164 -8.66 24.86 2.73
C ASN A 164 -8.36 24.09 1.46
N ARG A 165 -7.69 22.93 1.55
CA ARG A 165 -7.31 22.15 0.37
C ARG A 165 -8.51 21.63 -0.41
N VAL A 166 -9.49 21.03 0.27
CA VAL A 166 -10.73 20.54 -0.37
C VAL A 166 -11.48 21.69 -1.05
N THR A 167 -11.49 22.88 -0.43
CA THR A 167 -12.12 24.07 -1.01
C THR A 167 -11.38 24.54 -2.26
N GLU A 168 -10.04 24.57 -2.22
CA GLU A 168 -9.19 24.92 -3.37
C GLU A 168 -9.37 23.93 -4.53
N ASP A 169 -9.36 22.63 -4.25
CA ASP A 169 -9.51 21.59 -5.28
C ASP A 169 -10.93 21.57 -5.87
N ALA A 170 -11.95 21.85 -5.06
CA ALA A 170 -13.32 22.06 -5.52
C ALA A 170 -13.44 23.28 -6.44
N ALA A 171 -12.84 24.42 -6.05
CA ALA A 171 -12.82 25.64 -6.86
C ALA A 171 -12.04 25.43 -8.18
N ALA A 172 -11.00 24.61 -8.16
CA ALA A 172 -10.20 24.25 -9.34
C ALA A 172 -10.87 23.23 -10.27
N ASN A 173 -12.09 22.78 -9.99
CA ASN A 173 -12.78 21.72 -10.74
C ASN A 173 -12.01 20.39 -10.83
N LYS A 174 -11.05 20.13 -9.93
CA LYS A 174 -10.31 18.86 -9.89
C LYS A 174 -11.18 17.68 -9.43
N ILE A 175 -12.36 17.98 -8.86
CA ILE A 175 -13.34 17.01 -8.37
C ILE A 175 -14.42 16.69 -9.44
N LYS A 176 -14.15 16.94 -10.75
CA LYS A 176 -15.08 16.64 -11.86
C LYS A 176 -15.23 15.12 -12.06
N GLY A 177 -16.01 14.48 -11.18
CA GLY A 177 -16.27 13.05 -11.20
C GLY A 177 -16.98 12.56 -9.94
N VAL A 178 -16.77 13.25 -8.81
CA VAL A 178 -17.49 13.00 -7.57
C VAL A 178 -18.66 13.98 -7.53
N LYS A 179 -19.88 13.49 -7.77
CA LYS A 179 -21.14 14.27 -7.78
C LYS A 179 -21.56 14.77 -6.38
N LEU A 180 -20.61 14.99 -5.47
CA LEU A 180 -20.84 15.61 -4.17
C LEU A 180 -20.34 17.05 -4.21
N SER A 181 -21.18 17.99 -3.76
CA SER A 181 -20.74 19.37 -3.53
C SER A 181 -19.61 19.39 -2.49
N ALA A 182 -18.70 20.36 -2.59
CA ALA A 182 -17.62 20.56 -1.62
C ALA A 182 -18.16 20.56 -0.18
N ASP A 183 -19.37 21.10 0.02
CA ASP A 183 -20.08 21.14 1.30
C ASP A 183 -20.35 19.75 1.89
N LYS A 184 -20.67 18.74 1.08
CA LYS A 184 -20.89 17.38 1.57
C LYS A 184 -19.58 16.67 1.89
N ALA A 185 -18.50 16.96 1.16
CA ALA A 185 -17.17 16.45 1.50
C ALA A 185 -16.68 17.07 2.83
N VAL A 186 -16.91 18.36 3.03
CA VAL A 186 -16.62 19.06 4.30
C VAL A 186 -17.49 18.53 5.44
N ALA A 187 -18.78 18.25 5.21
CA ALA A 187 -19.67 17.69 6.23
C ALA A 187 -19.32 16.24 6.61
N ALA A 188 -18.95 15.41 5.63
CA ALA A 188 -18.47 14.05 5.87
C ALA A 188 -17.17 14.06 6.67
N LEU A 189 -16.27 15.01 6.36
CA LEU A 189 -15.07 15.25 7.12
C LEU A 189 -15.38 15.67 8.56
N ASP A 190 -16.28 16.62 8.78
CA ASP A 190 -16.69 17.07 10.13
C ASP A 190 -17.27 15.91 10.96
N LYS A 191 -18.10 15.05 10.34
CA LYS A 191 -18.65 13.84 10.98
C LYS A 191 -17.55 12.83 11.33
N ALA A 192 -16.55 12.69 10.48
CA ALA A 192 -15.50 11.73 10.67
C ALA A 192 -14.41 12.22 11.65
N ILE A 193 -14.16 13.54 11.72
CA ILE A 193 -13.43 14.19 12.81
C ILE A 193 -14.18 14.00 14.14
N ALA A 194 -15.51 14.09 14.15
CA ALA A 194 -16.29 13.81 15.36
C ALA A 194 -16.13 12.34 15.82
N ASN A 195 -16.07 11.39 14.88
CA ASN A 195 -15.81 9.98 15.17
C ASN A 195 -14.38 9.70 15.62
N TRP A 196 -13.43 10.54 15.20
CA TRP A 196 -12.04 10.47 15.61
C TRP A 196 -11.86 10.65 17.12
N ASN A 197 -12.67 11.51 17.74
CA ASN A 197 -12.65 11.71 19.19
C ASN A 197 -13.18 10.48 19.97
N ASN A 198 -13.88 9.55 19.31
CA ASN A 198 -14.48 8.38 19.94
C ASN A 198 -13.66 7.10 19.75
N THR A 199 -12.68 7.10 18.85
CA THR A 199 -11.80 5.97 18.56
C THR A 199 -10.42 6.24 19.15
N GLY A 200 -10.29 6.08 20.47
CA GLY A 200 -8.99 6.12 21.16
C GLY A 200 -8.10 4.95 20.73
N GLY A 201 -7.50 5.05 19.54
CA GLY A 201 -6.58 4.05 19.00
C GLY A 201 -5.24 4.11 19.70
N ALA A 202 -4.84 3.01 20.35
CA ALA A 202 -3.46 2.81 20.78
C ALA A 202 -2.56 2.76 19.54
N MET A 203 -1.46 3.52 19.53
CA MET A 203 -0.43 3.36 18.50
C MET A 203 0.15 1.94 18.61
N VAL A 204 0.42 1.32 17.46
CA VAL A 204 1.07 0.00 17.40
C VAL A 204 2.45 0.10 18.04
N GLU A 205 2.69 -0.64 19.12
CA GLU A 205 4.02 -0.79 19.70
C GLU A 205 4.89 -1.61 18.73
N GLU A 206 5.77 -0.95 18.01
CA GLU A 206 6.87 -1.62 17.31
C GLU A 206 8.04 -1.76 18.29
N THR A 207 8.25 -2.98 18.81
CA THR A 207 9.43 -3.33 19.59
C THR A 207 10.65 -3.38 18.68
N VAL A 208 11.51 -2.35 18.76
CA VAL A 208 12.79 -2.33 18.05
C VAL A 208 13.73 -3.33 18.73
N ASP A 209 14.01 -4.45 18.05
CA ASP A 209 15.00 -5.44 18.49
C ASP A 209 16.41 -4.96 18.11
N VAL A 210 17.21 -4.62 19.12
CA VAL A 210 18.54 -4.01 18.97
C VAL A 210 19.62 -5.06 19.21
N ASN A 211 19.71 -6.10 18.37
CA ASN A 211 20.86 -7.00 18.37
C ASN A 211 21.06 -7.71 17.02
N ALA A 212 21.84 -7.10 16.13
CA ALA A 212 22.47 -7.81 15.02
C ALA A 212 23.82 -7.17 14.62
N GLY A 213 24.88 -7.97 14.70
CA GLY A 213 26.04 -7.92 13.80
C GLY A 213 27.10 -6.84 14.02
N LYS A 214 28.11 -7.14 14.83
CA LYS A 214 29.42 -6.47 14.77
C LYS A 214 30.24 -7.06 13.61
N GLU A 215 30.46 -6.28 12.56
CA GLU A 215 31.63 -6.45 11.68
C GLU A 215 32.41 -5.13 11.64
N THR A 216 33.68 -5.20 12.00
CA THR A 216 34.63 -4.09 12.00
C THR A 216 35.27 -3.97 10.62
N ALA A 217 34.85 -2.98 9.84
CA ALA A 217 35.61 -2.50 8.68
C ALA A 217 36.50 -1.31 9.12
N THR A 218 37.80 -1.46 8.96
CA THR A 218 38.78 -0.39 9.15
C THR A 218 38.79 0.49 7.91
N ILE A 219 38.22 1.69 8.00
CA ILE A 219 38.34 2.73 6.96
C ILE A 219 39.59 3.54 7.28
N VAL A 220 40.56 3.53 6.36
CA VAL A 220 41.68 4.47 6.34
C VAL A 220 41.15 5.79 5.77
N GLU A 221 40.94 6.79 6.64
CA GLU A 221 40.64 8.17 6.22
C GLU A 221 41.91 8.78 5.61
N ASP A 222 41.97 8.86 4.28
CA ASP A 222 42.83 9.81 3.60
C ASP A 222 42.05 11.12 3.48
N LYS A 223 42.39 12.12 4.31
CA LYS A 223 41.75 13.43 4.30
C LYS A 223 42.30 14.25 3.12
N PRO A 224 41.50 14.58 2.08
CA PRO A 224 41.91 15.63 1.17
C PRO A 224 41.88 16.96 1.94
N THR A 225 43.05 17.58 2.06
CA THR A 225 43.19 18.96 2.50
C THR A 225 42.48 19.84 1.47
N ILE A 226 41.26 20.26 1.77
CA ILE A 226 40.57 21.29 1.00
C ILE A 226 41.17 22.61 1.46
N ASP A 227 42.06 23.16 0.64
CA ASP A 227 42.43 24.57 0.75
C ASP A 227 41.15 25.39 0.55
N VAL A 228 40.66 25.95 1.66
CA VAL A 228 39.64 26.99 1.63
C VAL A 228 40.30 28.19 0.97
N VAL A 229 40.15 28.28 -0.35
CA VAL A 229 40.37 29.52 -1.09
C VAL A 229 39.36 30.51 -0.52
N SER A 230 39.82 31.39 0.37
CA SER A 230 39.09 32.58 0.77
C SER A 230 38.89 33.40 -0.49
N SER A 231 37.71 33.28 -1.09
CA SER A 231 37.28 34.17 -2.15
C SER A 231 37.39 35.59 -1.60
N GLY A 232 38.22 36.39 -2.27
CA GLY A 232 38.50 37.77 -1.91
C GLY A 232 37.19 38.52 -1.66
N GLY A 233 37.17 39.29 -0.58
CA GLY A 233 35.98 39.95 -0.08
C GLY A 233 35.25 40.72 -1.17
N SER A 234 34.02 40.31 -1.47
CA SER A 234 33.02 41.24 -1.97
C SER A 234 32.79 42.25 -0.85
N GLN A 235 33.43 43.41 -0.94
CA GLN A 235 33.07 44.58 -0.14
C GLN A 235 31.56 44.73 -0.20
N GLY A 236 30.94 44.80 0.98
CA GLY A 236 29.50 44.77 1.14
C GLY A 236 28.81 45.79 0.23
N ALA A 237 28.13 45.28 -0.80
CA ALA A 237 26.97 45.98 -1.31
C ALA A 237 26.07 46.19 -0.10
N SER A 238 25.97 47.45 0.35
CA SER A 238 25.05 47.85 1.40
C SER A 238 23.73 47.17 1.10
N TYR A 239 23.25 46.34 2.02
CA TYR A 239 21.88 45.83 1.98
C TYR A 239 21.02 47.05 1.68
N GLY A 240 20.44 47.12 0.48
CA GLY A 240 19.51 48.19 0.13
C GLY A 240 18.49 48.22 1.26
N ASP A 241 18.08 49.41 1.69
CA ASP A 241 17.28 49.62 2.91
C ASP A 241 15.90 48.93 2.79
N TRP A 242 15.89 47.61 2.92
CA TRP A 242 14.76 46.71 2.67
C TRP A 242 13.61 47.01 3.61
N LYS A 243 13.93 47.63 4.75
CA LYS A 243 13.01 48.15 5.76
C LYS A 243 12.06 49.21 5.19
N LYS A 244 12.48 49.98 4.17
CA LYS A 244 11.63 50.97 3.48
C LYS A 244 10.54 50.34 2.63
N GLY A 245 10.74 49.10 2.18
CA GLY A 245 9.77 48.37 1.37
C GLY A 245 8.69 47.67 2.18
N LEU A 246 8.78 47.64 3.52
CA LEU A 246 7.85 46.84 4.32
C LEU A 246 6.38 47.32 4.16
N PRO A 247 5.42 46.37 4.05
CA PRO A 247 5.58 44.92 4.14
C PRO A 247 5.98 44.22 2.83
N ASN A 248 6.00 44.93 1.69
CA ASN A 248 6.22 44.37 0.36
C ASN A 248 7.61 44.71 -0.18
N MET A 249 8.57 43.80 0.00
CA MET A 249 9.93 44.07 -0.47
C MET A 249 9.98 44.18 -2.00
N PRO A 250 10.72 45.17 -2.54
CA PRO A 250 11.02 45.18 -3.96
C PRO A 250 11.83 43.94 -4.32
N LYS A 251 11.43 43.26 -5.40
CA LYS A 251 12.23 42.18 -5.98
C LYS A 251 13.59 42.73 -6.39
N ARG A 252 14.65 42.00 -6.03
CA ARG A 252 16.01 42.31 -6.43
C ARG A 252 16.47 41.29 -7.46
N ASP A 253 16.73 41.78 -8.67
CA ASP A 253 17.22 40.93 -9.76
C ASP A 253 18.54 40.25 -9.37
N GLY A 254 18.65 38.96 -9.70
CA GLY A 254 19.83 38.15 -9.37
C GLY A 254 19.84 37.55 -7.96
N TYR A 255 18.76 37.67 -7.19
CA TYR A 255 18.68 37.14 -5.82
C TYR A 255 17.38 36.38 -5.56
N TYR A 256 17.47 35.33 -4.75
CA TYR A 256 16.34 34.78 -4.03
C TYR A 256 16.23 35.49 -2.69
N GLN A 257 15.04 36.00 -2.37
CA GLN A 257 14.80 36.80 -1.17
C GLN A 257 13.71 36.15 -0.32
N GLY A 258 13.86 36.26 0.99
CA GLY A 258 12.86 35.80 1.95
C GLY A 258 12.63 36.81 3.06
N LEU A 259 11.36 37.04 3.38
CA LEU A 259 10.91 37.89 4.48
C LEU A 259 9.98 37.10 5.40
N GLY A 260 10.39 36.93 6.64
CA GLY A 260 9.52 36.44 7.72
C GLY A 260 8.99 37.61 8.54
N ALA A 261 7.77 37.49 9.05
CA ALA A 261 7.10 38.58 9.75
C ALA A 261 6.19 38.06 10.87
N ILE A 262 6.70 38.07 12.10
CA ILE A 262 6.03 37.52 13.29
C ILE A 262 5.54 38.66 14.19
N PRO A 263 4.31 38.63 14.73
CA PRO A 263 3.88 39.58 15.75
C PRO A 263 4.80 39.57 16.97
N VAL A 264 5.18 40.74 17.48
CA VAL A 264 6.05 40.85 18.66
C VAL A 264 5.29 40.35 19.89
N THR A 265 5.90 39.44 20.64
CA THR A 265 5.45 38.91 21.92
C THR A 265 6.40 39.32 23.04
N ASN A 266 6.17 38.79 24.25
CA ASN A 266 7.08 38.99 25.39
C ASN A 266 8.39 38.17 25.25
N ASN A 267 8.50 37.31 24.23
CA ASN A 267 9.67 36.47 23.99
C ASN A 267 10.31 36.81 22.63
N GLN A 268 11.05 37.92 22.60
CA GLN A 268 11.69 38.43 21.38
C GLN A 268 12.64 37.42 20.71
N SER A 269 13.29 36.56 21.49
CA SER A 269 14.16 35.52 20.95
C SER A 269 13.37 34.47 20.17
N ALA A 270 12.23 34.04 20.69
CA ALA A 270 11.35 33.10 19.98
C ALA A 270 10.72 33.76 18.75
N ASP A 271 10.36 35.05 18.84
CA ASP A 271 9.84 35.79 17.69
C ASP A 271 10.89 35.94 16.59
N ALA A 272 12.16 36.21 16.97
CA ALA A 272 13.29 36.28 16.04
C ALA A 272 13.48 34.95 15.32
N GLN A 273 13.53 33.86 16.06
CA GLN A 273 13.72 32.52 15.50
C GLN A 273 12.59 32.12 14.54
N LYS A 274 11.34 32.43 14.90
CA LYS A 274 10.19 32.18 14.01
C LYS A 274 10.25 33.03 12.75
N ALA A 275 10.58 34.32 12.87
CA ALA A 275 10.72 35.20 11.72
C ALA A 275 11.87 34.73 10.82
N GLU A 276 12.99 34.30 11.39
CA GLU A 276 14.11 33.70 10.65
C GLU A 276 13.67 32.44 9.89
N GLN A 277 12.95 31.52 10.55
CA GLN A 277 12.45 30.30 9.93
C GLN A 277 11.51 30.62 8.75
N GLU A 278 10.61 31.59 8.90
CA GLU A 278 9.74 32.04 7.81
C GLU A 278 10.53 32.66 6.65
N ALA A 279 11.51 33.51 6.94
CA ALA A 279 12.37 34.13 5.93
C ALA A 279 13.11 33.07 5.11
N ARG A 280 13.75 32.11 5.81
CA ARG A 280 14.45 30.98 5.19
C ARG A 280 13.50 30.14 4.36
N ALA A 281 12.34 29.77 4.90
CA ALA A 281 11.34 28.99 4.18
C ALA A 281 10.87 29.68 2.89
N MET A 282 10.80 31.02 2.86
CA MET A 282 10.48 31.77 1.64
C MET A 282 11.59 31.66 0.58
N VAL A 283 12.86 31.75 0.97
CA VAL A 283 14.00 31.49 0.05
C VAL A 283 13.96 30.06 -0.47
N ILE A 284 13.71 29.06 0.39
CA ILE A 284 13.54 27.66 -0.03
C ILE A 284 12.43 27.54 -1.06
N ARG A 285 11.27 28.13 -0.80
CA ARG A 285 10.13 28.06 -1.73
C ARG A 285 10.47 28.68 -3.08
N ALA A 286 11.23 29.77 -3.11
CA ALA A 286 11.64 30.40 -4.36
C ALA A 286 12.63 29.50 -5.15
N ILE A 287 13.63 28.95 -4.47
CA ILE A 287 14.59 28.00 -5.05
C ILE A 287 13.85 26.75 -5.53
N ARG A 288 12.98 26.17 -4.70
CA ARG A 288 12.16 25.01 -5.04
C ARG A 288 11.21 25.29 -6.19
N SER A 289 10.57 26.46 -6.23
CA SER A 289 9.71 26.84 -7.35
C SER A 289 10.49 26.90 -8.66
N GLU A 290 11.74 27.36 -8.63
CA GLU A 290 12.62 27.36 -9.79
C GLU A 290 13.04 25.94 -10.18
N ILE A 291 13.47 25.12 -9.21
CA ILE A 291 13.83 23.72 -9.45
C ILE A 291 12.62 22.92 -9.97
N THR A 292 11.47 23.08 -9.34
CA THR A 292 10.23 22.41 -9.72
C THR A 292 9.79 22.89 -11.09
N SER A 293 9.74 24.19 -11.39
CA SER A 293 9.39 24.65 -12.75
C SER A 293 10.32 24.09 -13.82
N LYS A 294 11.57 23.79 -13.46
CA LYS A 294 12.56 23.14 -14.33
C LYS A 294 12.31 21.64 -14.52
N VAL A 295 11.66 20.95 -13.58
CA VAL A 295 11.51 19.49 -13.53
C VAL A 295 10.05 19.01 -13.67
N THR A 296 9.05 19.89 -13.55
CA THR A 296 7.61 19.58 -13.59
C THR A 296 7.21 18.72 -14.79
N ASN A 297 7.75 18.99 -15.98
CA ASN A 297 7.44 18.20 -17.17
C ASN A 297 7.83 16.71 -17.03
N VAL A 298 8.93 16.42 -16.31
CA VAL A 298 9.41 15.06 -16.09
C VAL A 298 8.67 14.39 -14.93
N ILE A 299 8.39 15.13 -13.86
CA ILE A 299 7.61 14.61 -12.72
C ILE A 299 6.17 14.28 -13.15
N GLU A 300 5.49 15.18 -13.87
CA GLU A 300 4.11 14.96 -14.31
C GLU A 300 3.96 13.76 -15.26
N GLU A 301 4.95 13.48 -16.11
CA GLU A 301 4.95 12.28 -16.95
C GLU A 301 5.27 11.01 -16.16
N THR A 302 6.09 11.09 -15.12
CA THR A 302 6.49 9.94 -14.28
C THR A 302 5.40 9.56 -13.28
N THR A 303 4.72 10.54 -12.67
CA THR A 303 3.64 10.32 -11.69
C THR A 303 2.42 9.66 -12.33
N LYS A 304 2.12 9.93 -13.61
CA LYS A 304 1.04 9.25 -14.36
C LYS A 304 1.22 7.74 -14.47
N ASN A 305 2.43 7.22 -14.28
CA ASN A 305 2.73 5.80 -14.36
C ASN A 305 2.83 5.11 -12.98
N GLY A 306 2.44 5.79 -11.90
CA GLY A 306 2.41 5.20 -10.54
C GLY A 306 3.77 5.10 -9.84
N ALA A 307 4.82 5.74 -10.37
CA ALA A 307 6.14 5.77 -9.73
C ALA A 307 6.23 6.92 -8.70
N THR A 308 5.84 6.66 -7.46
CA THR A 308 5.91 7.62 -6.33
C THR A 308 7.34 7.87 -5.85
N ASP A 309 8.21 6.87 -5.94
CA ASP A 309 9.56 6.89 -5.37
C ASP A 309 10.48 7.95 -6.00
N TYR A 310 10.22 8.30 -7.27
CA TYR A 310 10.94 9.33 -7.99
C TYR A 310 10.69 10.73 -7.40
N ALA A 311 9.42 11.05 -7.13
CA ALA A 311 9.04 12.33 -6.54
C ALA A 311 9.56 12.46 -5.10
N GLU A 312 9.57 11.37 -4.33
CA GLU A 312 10.13 11.36 -2.98
C GLU A 312 11.64 11.59 -2.97
N SER A 313 12.39 10.88 -3.82
CA SER A 313 13.84 11.05 -3.96
C SER A 313 14.21 12.47 -4.39
N PHE A 314 13.47 13.01 -5.36
CA PHE A 314 13.64 14.39 -5.81
C PHE A 314 13.33 15.42 -4.72
N ASN A 315 12.22 15.24 -4.00
CA ASN A 315 11.83 16.10 -2.89
C ASN A 315 12.85 16.05 -1.75
N SER A 316 13.33 14.85 -1.39
CA SER A 316 14.37 14.64 -0.38
C SER A 316 15.67 15.35 -0.76
N MET A 317 16.09 15.23 -2.03
CA MET A 317 17.29 15.92 -2.50
C MET A 317 17.12 17.45 -2.52
N THR A 318 15.96 17.93 -2.96
CA THR A 318 15.63 19.36 -2.97
C THR A 318 15.60 19.93 -1.56
N GLU A 319 15.07 19.18 -0.59
CA GLU A 319 15.04 19.55 0.81
C GLU A 319 16.45 19.57 1.41
N SER A 320 17.24 18.51 1.17
CA SER A 320 18.64 18.44 1.58
C SER A 320 19.48 19.59 0.98
N PHE A 321 19.24 19.92 -0.29
CA PHE A 321 19.86 21.09 -0.95
C PHE A 321 19.51 22.37 -0.21
N SER A 322 18.21 22.58 -0.04
CA SER A 322 17.69 23.76 0.62
C SER A 322 18.28 23.92 2.02
N GLN A 323 18.32 22.87 2.83
CA GLN A 323 18.87 22.94 4.20
C GLN A 323 20.37 23.23 4.23
N GLU A 324 21.17 22.66 3.34
CA GLU A 324 22.62 22.91 3.27
C GLU A 324 22.91 24.35 2.80
N THR A 325 22.23 24.80 1.74
CA THR A 325 22.31 26.18 1.23
C THR A 325 21.91 27.20 2.30
N LEU A 326 20.91 26.87 3.12
CA LEU A 326 20.45 27.74 4.19
C LEU A 326 21.40 27.84 5.38
N LYS A 327 22.21 26.82 5.69
CA LYS A 327 22.99 26.78 6.95
C LYS A 327 23.88 28.02 7.17
N ASN A 328 24.36 28.63 6.08
CA ASN A 328 25.27 29.77 6.11
C ASN A 328 24.63 31.09 5.65
N LEU A 329 23.31 31.11 5.46
CA LEU A 329 22.60 32.30 5.01
C LEU A 329 22.56 33.36 6.11
N LYS A 330 23.09 34.55 5.81
CA LYS A 330 23.05 35.70 6.70
C LYS A 330 21.62 36.22 6.82
N VAL A 331 21.15 36.37 8.06
CA VAL A 331 19.80 36.86 8.38
C VAL A 331 19.91 38.22 9.06
N GLU A 332 19.15 39.19 8.59
CA GLU A 332 19.02 40.51 9.20
C GLU A 332 17.67 40.64 9.90
N PHE A 333 17.66 41.24 11.09
CA PHE A 333 16.44 41.41 11.89
C PHE A 333 16.02 42.88 11.96
N TYR A 334 14.70 43.12 11.99
CA TYR A 334 14.13 44.46 12.18
C TYR A 334 12.82 44.39 12.97
N ILE A 335 12.70 45.20 14.02
CA ILE A 335 11.46 45.33 14.79
C ILE A 335 10.76 46.62 14.37
N ASP A 336 9.60 46.50 13.73
CA ASP A 336 8.76 47.64 13.43
C ASP A 336 7.85 47.96 14.62
N LYS A 337 8.18 49.05 15.32
CA LYS A 337 7.41 49.53 16.47
C LYS A 337 5.98 49.94 16.12
N LYS A 338 5.71 50.35 14.87
CA LYS A 338 4.37 50.81 14.44
C LYS A 338 3.46 49.62 14.18
N SER A 339 3.92 48.65 13.40
CA SER A 339 3.13 47.43 13.10
C SER A 339 3.21 46.37 14.20
N LYS A 340 4.08 46.54 15.21
CA LYS A 340 4.35 45.55 16.27
C LYS A 340 4.73 44.18 15.71
N LYS A 341 5.59 44.17 14.68
CA LYS A 341 6.09 42.95 14.03
C LYS A 341 7.61 42.87 14.11
N HIS A 342 8.11 41.65 14.30
CA HIS A 342 9.49 41.26 14.16
C HIS A 342 9.68 40.69 12.75
N TYR A 343 10.52 41.37 11.97
CA TYR A 343 10.89 40.96 10.63
C TYR A 343 12.26 40.30 10.64
N ALA A 344 12.42 39.26 9.82
CA ALA A 344 13.71 38.73 9.45
C ALA A 344 13.83 38.71 7.92
N TYR A 345 14.98 39.12 7.42
CA TYR A 345 15.31 39.17 6.00
C TYR A 345 16.51 38.29 5.72
N CYS A 346 16.44 37.50 4.66
CA CYS A 346 17.61 36.80 4.13
C CYS A 346 17.58 36.80 2.60
N GLU A 347 18.76 36.82 1.99
CA GLU A 347 18.92 36.78 0.54
C GLU A 347 20.12 35.90 0.16
N ILE A 348 20.00 35.17 -0.94
CA ILE A 348 21.11 34.45 -1.57
C ILE A 348 21.15 34.82 -3.05
N SER A 349 22.34 35.06 -3.60
CA SER A 349 22.47 35.36 -5.03
C SER A 349 22.19 34.10 -5.85
N ILE A 350 21.58 34.28 -7.02
CA ILE A 350 21.35 33.20 -7.98
C ILE A 350 22.68 32.55 -8.37
N ALA A 351 23.73 33.34 -8.57
CA ALA A 351 25.08 32.84 -8.89
C ALA A 351 25.67 31.94 -7.78
N GLU A 352 25.41 32.23 -6.50
CA GLU A 352 25.86 31.35 -5.41
C GLU A 352 25.08 30.04 -5.39
N VAL A 353 23.77 30.09 -5.66
CA VAL A 353 22.94 28.90 -5.82
C VAL A 353 23.44 28.04 -6.99
N GLU A 354 23.75 28.66 -8.14
CA GLU A 354 24.33 28.00 -9.32
C GLU A 354 25.70 27.39 -9.03
N ARG A 355 26.56 28.09 -8.28
CA ARG A 355 27.86 27.56 -7.83
C ARG A 355 27.68 26.31 -6.97
N GLN A 356 26.76 26.32 -6.01
CA GLN A 356 26.46 25.15 -5.17
C GLN A 356 25.88 23.99 -5.98
N PHE A 357 25.08 24.27 -7.01
CA PHE A 357 24.61 23.26 -7.95
C PHE A 357 25.76 22.63 -8.74
N ALA A 358 26.69 23.44 -9.27
CA ALA A 358 27.86 22.94 -9.99
C ALA A 358 28.77 22.06 -9.09
N GLU A 359 28.94 22.44 -7.81
CA GLU A 359 29.68 21.62 -6.84
C GLU A 359 28.98 20.29 -6.56
N ARG A 360 27.65 20.28 -6.41
CA ARG A 360 26.88 19.06 -6.26
C ARG A 360 26.91 18.19 -7.50
N LEU A 361 26.87 18.78 -8.69
CA LEU A 361 27.02 18.07 -9.95
C LEU A 361 28.36 17.34 -10.00
N LYS A 362 29.45 18.03 -9.64
CA LYS A 362 30.79 17.43 -9.53
C LYS A 362 30.82 16.29 -8.50
N LYS A 363 30.14 16.46 -7.35
CA LYS A 363 30.01 15.41 -6.33
C LYS A 363 29.24 14.20 -6.87
N ALA A 364 28.12 14.40 -7.56
CA ALA A 364 27.32 13.33 -8.15
C ALA A 364 28.14 12.53 -9.19
N ILE A 365 28.93 13.22 -10.03
CA ILE A 365 29.86 12.56 -10.97
C ILE A 365 30.88 11.68 -10.23
N ASN A 366 31.48 12.18 -9.15
CA ASN A 366 32.45 11.41 -8.36
C ASN A 366 31.81 10.20 -7.65
N VAL A 367 30.59 10.37 -7.11
CA VAL A 367 29.82 9.27 -6.51
C VAL A 367 29.48 8.23 -7.57
N ALA A 368 28.99 8.65 -8.73
CA ALA A 368 28.72 7.76 -9.85
C ALA A 368 29.98 7.03 -10.33
N LYS A 369 31.15 7.69 -10.36
CA LYS A 369 32.43 7.05 -10.67
C LYS A 369 32.79 5.96 -9.67
N THR A 370 32.58 6.24 -8.38
CA THR A 370 32.79 5.25 -7.30
C THR A 370 31.88 4.04 -7.51
N TYR A 371 30.59 4.26 -7.78
CA TYR A 371 29.63 3.20 -8.07
C TYR A 371 29.99 2.40 -9.32
N TYR A 372 30.43 3.07 -10.39
CA TYR A 372 30.87 2.40 -11.61
C TYR A 372 32.07 1.49 -11.35
N GLN A 373 33.07 1.97 -10.61
CA GLN A 373 34.25 1.18 -10.24
C GLN A 373 33.88 -0.01 -9.35
N ALA A 374 33.01 0.20 -8.36
CA ALA A 374 32.50 -0.87 -7.50
C ALA A 374 31.72 -1.93 -8.30
N ALA A 375 30.90 -1.51 -9.26
CA ALA A 375 30.17 -2.41 -10.15
C ALA A 375 31.11 -3.24 -11.02
N LYS A 376 32.17 -2.63 -11.57
CA LYS A 376 33.22 -3.35 -12.33
C LYS A 376 33.97 -4.35 -11.47
N ALA A 377 34.30 -3.99 -10.23
CA ALA A 377 34.93 -4.91 -9.27
C ALA A 377 34.01 -6.09 -8.93
N ALA A 378 32.71 -5.84 -8.73
CA ALA A 378 31.71 -6.90 -8.48
C ALA A 378 31.50 -7.81 -9.69
N GLU A 379 31.49 -7.26 -10.92
CA GLU A 379 31.41 -8.05 -12.15
C GLU A 379 32.65 -8.94 -12.32
N ALA A 380 33.83 -8.44 -11.96
CA ALA A 380 35.08 -9.20 -11.98
C ALA A 380 35.11 -10.32 -10.94
N SER A 381 34.53 -10.12 -9.76
CA SER A 381 34.44 -11.13 -8.70
C SER A 381 33.31 -12.15 -8.90
N GLY A 382 32.46 -11.95 -9.93
CA GLY A 382 31.31 -12.81 -10.22
C GLY A 382 30.07 -12.51 -9.37
N ASP A 383 30.06 -11.40 -8.62
CA ASP A 383 28.88 -10.93 -7.88
C ASP A 383 27.99 -10.06 -8.78
N TYR A 384 27.33 -10.71 -9.75
CA TYR A 384 26.60 -10.02 -10.80
C TYR A 384 25.39 -9.23 -10.27
N TYR A 385 24.74 -9.67 -9.20
CA TYR A 385 23.63 -8.90 -8.63
C TYR A 385 24.14 -7.64 -7.92
N LEU A 386 25.26 -7.72 -7.20
CA LEU A 386 25.90 -6.52 -6.66
C LEU A 386 26.36 -5.58 -7.79
N ALA A 387 26.90 -6.11 -8.88
CA ALA A 387 27.24 -5.28 -10.04
C ALA A 387 26.00 -4.55 -10.60
N LEU A 388 24.86 -5.25 -10.71
CA LEU A 388 23.59 -4.68 -11.16
C LEU A 388 23.16 -3.52 -10.25
N THR A 389 23.14 -3.74 -8.93
CA THR A 389 22.71 -2.71 -7.98
C THR A 389 23.65 -1.51 -7.97
N GLN A 390 24.96 -1.73 -8.01
CA GLN A 390 25.96 -0.65 -8.04
C GLN A 390 25.86 0.19 -9.33
N TYR A 391 25.69 -0.44 -10.51
CA TYR A 391 25.43 0.31 -11.74
C TYR A 391 24.12 1.11 -11.64
N PHE A 392 23.08 0.53 -11.06
CA PHE A 392 21.79 1.18 -10.95
C PHE A 392 21.83 2.38 -9.99
N GLU A 393 22.47 2.27 -8.83
CA GLU A 393 22.68 3.39 -7.91
C GLU A 393 23.49 4.52 -8.54
N GLY A 394 24.57 4.19 -9.27
CA GLY A 394 25.32 5.18 -10.04
C GLY A 394 24.49 5.87 -11.11
N ALA A 395 23.59 5.13 -11.77
CA ALA A 395 22.65 5.68 -12.74
C ALA A 395 21.64 6.63 -12.09
N LYS A 396 21.09 6.29 -10.91
CA LYS A 396 20.14 7.13 -10.17
C LYS A 396 20.73 8.52 -9.89
N GLU A 397 21.96 8.56 -9.37
CA GLU A 397 22.68 9.81 -9.06
C GLU A 397 22.79 10.72 -10.29
N ILE A 398 23.15 10.15 -11.45
CA ILE A 398 23.36 10.91 -12.69
C ILE A 398 22.04 11.32 -13.32
N VAL A 399 21.03 10.46 -13.31
CA VAL A 399 19.70 10.80 -13.83
C VAL A 399 19.13 12.00 -13.06
N ILE A 400 19.23 11.99 -11.72
CA ILE A 400 18.75 13.10 -10.91
C ILE A 400 19.56 14.37 -11.18
N ALA A 401 20.89 14.26 -11.28
CA ALA A 401 21.75 15.39 -11.59
C ALA A 401 21.47 16.00 -12.98
N GLU A 402 21.27 15.17 -14.02
CA GLU A 402 20.89 15.62 -15.37
C GLU A 402 19.55 16.35 -15.37
N LEU A 403 18.58 15.89 -14.57
CA LEU A 403 17.26 16.50 -14.50
C LEU A 403 17.29 17.88 -13.84
N ILE A 404 18.18 18.08 -12.86
CA ILE A 404 18.44 19.38 -12.26
C ILE A 404 19.21 20.29 -13.26
N ASN A 405 20.20 19.74 -13.95
CA ASN A 405 21.09 20.47 -14.85
C ASN A 405 20.44 20.82 -16.21
N LYS A 406 19.41 20.07 -16.64
CA LYS A 406 18.77 20.12 -17.97
C LYS A 406 19.66 19.79 -19.16
N GLU A 407 20.92 19.44 -18.93
CA GLU A 407 21.85 19.05 -19.97
C GLU A 407 22.43 17.68 -19.63
N PRO A 408 22.67 16.83 -20.66
CA PRO A 408 23.38 15.57 -20.47
C PRO A 408 24.72 15.79 -19.77
N ILE A 409 25.04 14.92 -18.81
CA ILE A 409 26.33 14.99 -18.11
C ILE A 409 27.34 14.13 -18.86
N GLU A 410 28.42 14.77 -19.29
CA GLU A 410 29.57 14.10 -19.88
C GLU A 410 30.74 14.02 -18.90
N GLY A 411 31.52 12.94 -18.96
CA GLY A 411 32.74 12.80 -18.18
C GLY A 411 33.46 11.47 -18.39
N ASP A 412 34.65 11.37 -17.81
CA ASP A 412 35.48 10.17 -17.82
C ASP A 412 35.13 9.25 -16.63
N ILE A 413 34.09 8.45 -16.83
CA ILE A 413 33.55 7.54 -15.81
C ILE A 413 34.39 6.26 -15.64
N ASP A 414 35.03 5.79 -16.71
CA ASP A 414 35.79 4.54 -16.74
C ASP A 414 37.31 4.72 -16.56
N GLY A 415 37.79 5.97 -16.54
CA GLY A 415 39.22 6.28 -16.39
C GLY A 415 40.00 6.16 -17.71
N SER A 416 39.32 6.07 -18.85
CA SER A 416 39.95 5.99 -20.17
C SER A 416 40.49 7.33 -20.68
N GLY A 417 40.18 8.43 -19.97
CA GLY A 417 40.48 9.79 -20.42
C GLY A 417 39.54 10.31 -21.52
N LYS A 418 38.51 9.54 -21.90
CA LYS A 418 37.50 9.96 -22.88
C LYS A 418 36.26 10.48 -22.17
N SER A 419 35.80 11.67 -22.57
CA SER A 419 34.51 12.19 -22.13
C SER A 419 33.39 11.45 -22.86
N VAL A 420 32.48 10.84 -22.11
CA VAL A 420 31.30 10.15 -22.63
C VAL A 420 30.05 10.55 -21.85
N SER A 421 28.86 10.38 -22.43
CA SER A 421 27.61 10.52 -21.67
C SER A 421 27.57 9.48 -20.55
N ILE A 422 27.55 9.95 -19.31
CA ILE A 422 27.62 9.08 -18.14
C ILE A 422 26.33 8.25 -18.02
N LYS A 423 25.16 8.87 -18.20
CA LYS A 423 23.86 8.16 -18.19
C LYS A 423 23.81 7.06 -19.24
N ALA A 424 24.18 7.36 -20.49
CA ALA A 424 24.16 6.37 -21.57
C ALA A 424 25.13 5.20 -21.29
N THR A 425 26.26 5.50 -20.63
CA THR A 425 27.22 4.47 -20.20
C THR A 425 26.59 3.53 -19.18
N PHE A 426 25.92 4.05 -18.14
CA PHE A 426 25.21 3.23 -17.16
C PHE A 426 24.08 2.40 -17.79
N ASP A 427 23.22 3.01 -18.61
CA ASP A 427 22.14 2.28 -19.29
C ASP A 427 22.70 1.13 -20.15
N THR A 428 23.81 1.38 -20.86
CA THR A 428 24.51 0.34 -21.63
C THR A 428 25.03 -0.80 -20.74
N GLN A 429 25.66 -0.49 -19.60
CA GLN A 429 26.16 -1.52 -18.69
C GLN A 429 25.02 -2.33 -18.07
N LEU A 430 23.96 -1.67 -17.60
CA LEU A 430 22.76 -2.31 -17.06
C LEU A 430 22.10 -3.22 -18.09
N LYS A 431 21.87 -2.72 -19.31
CA LYS A 431 21.32 -3.48 -20.44
C LYS A 431 22.17 -4.71 -20.75
N ASN A 432 23.49 -4.57 -20.80
CA ASN A 432 24.40 -5.68 -21.08
C ASN A 432 24.38 -6.74 -19.98
N LEU A 433 24.30 -6.33 -18.71
CA LEU A 433 24.26 -7.24 -17.58
C LEU A 433 22.92 -7.99 -17.52
N LEU A 434 21.80 -7.26 -17.60
CA LEU A 434 20.45 -7.83 -17.61
C LEU A 434 20.21 -8.71 -18.84
N GLY A 435 20.74 -8.34 -20.00
CA GLY A 435 20.62 -9.11 -21.23
C GLY A 435 21.31 -10.48 -21.19
N LYS A 436 22.18 -10.72 -20.20
CA LYS A 436 22.84 -12.01 -19.94
C LYS A 436 22.23 -12.77 -18.77
N MET A 437 21.30 -12.16 -18.03
CA MET A 437 20.57 -12.82 -16.95
C MET A 437 19.37 -13.58 -17.50
N ARG A 438 19.11 -14.77 -16.99
CA ARG A 438 17.88 -15.53 -17.25
C ARG A 438 17.47 -16.34 -16.01
N ILE A 439 16.19 -16.69 -15.95
CA ILE A 439 15.65 -17.55 -14.91
C ILE A 439 15.38 -18.93 -15.51
N ASP A 440 16.01 -19.94 -14.91
CA ASP A 440 15.79 -21.35 -15.22
C ASP A 440 14.87 -21.98 -14.16
N ILE A 441 14.07 -22.98 -14.56
CA ILE A 441 13.20 -23.73 -13.66
C ILE A 441 14.02 -24.89 -13.06
N VAL A 442 14.05 -25.00 -11.73
CA VAL A 442 14.70 -26.12 -11.03
C VAL A 442 13.66 -27.18 -10.64
N SER A 443 12.54 -26.77 -10.05
CA SER A 443 11.45 -27.69 -9.65
C SER A 443 10.12 -26.96 -9.49
N GLY A 444 9.03 -27.72 -9.36
CA GLY A 444 7.69 -27.19 -9.12
C GLY A 444 6.93 -26.72 -10.38
N ASP A 445 7.45 -26.99 -11.57
CA ASP A 445 6.74 -26.77 -12.84
C ASP A 445 5.87 -27.97 -13.22
N GLY A 446 4.76 -27.72 -13.92
CA GLY A 446 3.83 -28.75 -14.39
C GLY A 446 3.00 -29.42 -13.29
N GLN A 447 2.89 -28.81 -12.11
CA GLN A 447 2.20 -29.41 -10.97
C GLN A 447 0.69 -29.57 -11.21
N LYS A 448 0.08 -30.47 -10.43
CA LYS A 448 -1.38 -30.56 -10.30
C LYS A 448 -1.77 -29.96 -8.95
N GLY A 449 -2.71 -29.03 -8.95
CA GLY A 449 -3.30 -28.45 -7.75
C GLY A 449 -4.82 -28.58 -7.76
N ASN A 450 -5.43 -28.39 -6.60
CA ASN A 450 -6.86 -28.17 -6.50
C ASN A 450 -7.13 -26.69 -6.27
N LYS A 451 -8.35 -26.26 -6.57
CA LYS A 451 -8.77 -24.89 -6.28
C LYS A 451 -8.77 -24.65 -4.76
N ASN A 452 -8.35 -23.44 -4.37
CA ASN A 452 -8.08 -22.93 -3.03
C ASN A 452 -7.18 -23.81 -2.13
N GLU A 453 -6.49 -24.79 -2.70
CA GLU A 453 -5.45 -25.56 -2.01
C GLU A 453 -4.05 -25.08 -2.41
N PRO A 454 -3.03 -25.27 -1.55
CA PRO A 454 -1.64 -25.03 -1.92
C PRO A 454 -1.19 -26.01 -3.01
N LEU A 455 -0.17 -25.62 -3.79
CA LEU A 455 0.52 -26.59 -4.65
C LEU A 455 1.39 -27.52 -3.80
N ALA A 456 1.49 -28.78 -4.22
CA ALA A 456 2.18 -29.82 -3.45
C ALA A 456 3.69 -29.56 -3.26
N GLN A 457 4.32 -28.88 -4.21
CA GLN A 457 5.73 -28.53 -4.19
C GLN A 457 5.93 -27.03 -4.35
N PRO A 458 6.94 -26.45 -3.68
CA PRO A 458 7.35 -25.08 -3.96
C PRO A 458 7.87 -24.90 -5.39
N LEU A 459 7.75 -23.68 -5.89
CA LEU A 459 8.38 -23.25 -7.14
C LEU A 459 9.83 -22.89 -6.84
N ILE A 460 10.79 -23.60 -7.45
CA ILE A 460 12.21 -23.28 -7.31
C ILE A 460 12.72 -22.73 -8.64
N ALA A 461 13.06 -21.45 -8.63
CA ALA A 461 13.60 -20.72 -9.76
C ALA A 461 15.10 -20.47 -9.54
N LYS A 462 15.91 -20.58 -10.59
CA LYS A 462 17.35 -20.31 -10.54
C LYS A 462 17.70 -19.12 -11.42
N LEU A 463 18.21 -18.05 -10.82
CA LEU A 463 18.75 -16.92 -11.57
C LEU A 463 20.19 -17.22 -11.97
N VAL A 464 20.47 -17.14 -13.27
CA VAL A 464 21.80 -17.40 -13.82
C VAL A 464 22.25 -16.25 -14.73
N TYR A 465 23.57 -16.11 -14.87
CA TYR A 465 24.25 -15.15 -15.75
C TYR A 465 25.10 -15.90 -16.77
N ASP A 466 24.92 -15.58 -18.06
CA ASP A 466 25.68 -16.16 -19.16
C ASP A 466 26.97 -15.36 -19.43
N LYS A 467 28.11 -15.95 -19.06
CA LYS A 467 29.45 -15.39 -19.30
C LYS A 467 30.15 -16.20 -20.38
N SER A 468 29.96 -15.78 -21.63
CA SER A 468 30.65 -16.37 -22.79
C SER A 468 30.42 -17.88 -22.92
N GLY A 469 29.18 -18.34 -22.69
CA GLY A 469 28.80 -19.76 -22.74
C GLY A 469 28.90 -20.49 -21.40
N SER A 470 29.55 -19.90 -20.40
CA SER A 470 29.54 -20.42 -19.02
C SER A 470 28.37 -19.84 -18.24
N VAL A 471 27.55 -20.72 -17.64
CA VAL A 471 26.38 -20.35 -16.84
C VAL A 471 26.79 -20.23 -15.37
N MET A 472 26.73 -19.02 -14.82
CA MET A 472 27.10 -18.71 -13.44
C MET A 472 25.85 -18.43 -12.59
N PRO A 473 25.73 -18.96 -11.36
CA PRO A 473 24.62 -18.63 -10.48
C PRO A 473 24.68 -17.16 -10.02
N VAL A 474 23.53 -16.51 -9.89
CA VAL A 474 23.43 -15.14 -9.37
C VAL A 474 22.83 -15.20 -7.97
N LYS A 475 23.66 -14.97 -6.95
CA LYS A 475 23.28 -14.97 -5.53
C LYS A 475 22.67 -13.65 -5.06
N ASN A 476 21.93 -13.68 -3.95
CA ASN A 476 21.35 -12.54 -3.23
C ASN A 476 20.38 -11.66 -4.04
N ALA A 477 19.96 -12.09 -5.24
CA ALA A 477 19.02 -11.37 -6.07
C ALA A 477 17.60 -11.56 -5.53
N THR A 478 16.82 -10.49 -5.46
CA THR A 478 15.40 -10.59 -5.09
C THR A 478 14.57 -10.90 -6.34
N LEU A 479 13.93 -12.05 -6.34
CA LEU A 479 12.93 -12.44 -7.33
C LEU A 479 11.53 -12.23 -6.76
N VAL A 480 10.56 -11.93 -7.62
CA VAL A 480 9.14 -11.76 -7.27
C VAL A 480 8.30 -12.76 -8.05
N ALA A 481 7.23 -13.24 -7.42
CA ALA A 481 6.27 -14.13 -8.07
C ALA A 481 4.90 -13.45 -8.19
N ALA A 482 4.26 -13.62 -9.34
CA ALA A 482 2.91 -13.09 -9.57
C ALA A 482 2.10 -14.05 -10.44
N ALA A 483 0.79 -14.13 -10.17
CA ALA A 483 -0.12 -14.89 -11.02
C ALA A 483 -0.25 -14.24 -12.41
N VAL A 484 -0.29 -15.06 -13.46
CA VAL A 484 -0.59 -14.58 -14.81
C VAL A 484 -2.07 -14.74 -15.07
N ALA A 485 -2.75 -13.62 -15.36
CA ALA A 485 -4.18 -13.62 -15.64
C ALA A 485 -4.56 -14.65 -16.74
N PRO A 486 -5.71 -15.35 -16.60
CA PRO A 486 -6.79 -15.10 -15.64
C PRO A 486 -6.60 -15.76 -14.27
N THR A 487 -5.48 -16.46 -14.04
CA THR A 487 -5.25 -17.22 -12.81
C THR A 487 -5.15 -16.30 -11.60
N GLY A 488 -5.87 -16.63 -10.51
CA GLY A 488 -5.63 -16.08 -9.18
C GLY A 488 -4.69 -17.01 -8.41
N VAL A 489 -3.61 -16.51 -7.83
CA VAL A 489 -2.76 -17.34 -6.97
C VAL A 489 -2.31 -16.49 -5.80
N LYS A 490 -2.39 -17.06 -4.59
CA LYS A 490 -1.70 -16.52 -3.44
C LYS A 490 -0.35 -17.23 -3.33
N VAL A 491 0.72 -16.51 -3.69
CA VAL A 491 2.11 -17.00 -3.70
C VAL A 491 2.96 -16.06 -2.86
N ASP A 492 4.10 -16.52 -2.33
CA ASP A 492 5.09 -15.64 -1.71
C ASP A 492 5.45 -14.47 -2.64
N ASP A 493 5.34 -13.23 -2.16
CA ASP A 493 5.54 -12.04 -2.99
C ASP A 493 6.98 -11.92 -3.52
N ALA A 494 7.96 -12.32 -2.69
CA ALA A 494 9.37 -12.19 -2.99
C ALA A 494 10.22 -13.27 -2.31
N SER A 495 11.34 -13.62 -2.95
CA SER A 495 12.33 -14.56 -2.42
C SER A 495 13.72 -14.19 -2.90
N LYS A 496 14.74 -14.33 -2.04
CA LYS A 496 16.13 -14.03 -2.38
C LYS A 496 16.85 -15.28 -2.87
N THR A 497 17.68 -15.14 -3.90
CA THR A 497 18.49 -16.25 -4.40
C THR A 497 19.61 -16.61 -3.43
N ASP A 498 19.83 -17.90 -3.22
CA ASP A 498 20.91 -18.44 -2.40
C ASP A 498 22.28 -18.42 -3.14
N GLY A 499 23.32 -19.01 -2.53
CA GLY A 499 24.65 -19.14 -3.16
C GLY A 499 24.68 -19.97 -4.45
N SER A 500 23.67 -20.80 -4.69
CA SER A 500 23.47 -21.55 -5.93
C SER A 500 22.58 -20.81 -6.93
N GLY A 501 22.10 -19.62 -6.59
CA GLY A 501 21.20 -18.82 -7.42
C GLY A 501 19.73 -19.23 -7.33
N ASN A 502 19.35 -20.11 -6.39
CA ASN A 502 17.98 -20.61 -6.26
C ASN A 502 17.14 -19.70 -5.37
N ALA A 503 15.94 -19.36 -5.80
CA ALA A 503 14.89 -18.75 -4.99
C ALA A 503 13.69 -19.70 -4.88
N ASN A 504 13.08 -19.73 -3.71
CA ASN A 504 11.96 -20.63 -3.37
C ASN A 504 10.68 -19.82 -3.14
N PHE A 505 9.59 -20.22 -3.78
CA PHE A 505 8.26 -19.63 -3.63
C PHE A 505 7.22 -20.71 -3.26
N THR A 506 6.50 -20.46 -2.17
CA THR A 506 5.37 -21.28 -1.73
C THR A 506 4.09 -20.75 -2.34
N VAL A 507 3.30 -21.64 -2.94
CA VAL A 507 1.93 -21.31 -3.40
C VAL A 507 0.96 -21.75 -2.31
N HIS A 508 0.34 -20.77 -1.65
CA HIS A 508 -0.55 -20.95 -0.50
C HIS A 508 -1.96 -21.35 -0.92
N SER A 509 -2.45 -20.79 -2.03
CA SER A 509 -3.75 -21.14 -2.60
C SER A 509 -3.80 -20.82 -4.09
N VAL A 510 -4.60 -21.59 -4.81
CA VAL A 510 -4.89 -21.37 -6.23
C VAL A 510 -6.35 -20.96 -6.39
N ASP A 511 -6.59 -19.72 -6.79
CA ASP A 511 -7.92 -19.16 -7.00
C ASP A 511 -8.18 -18.95 -8.51
N ASN A 512 -9.44 -18.84 -8.93
CA ASN A 512 -9.79 -18.49 -10.32
C ASN A 512 -8.95 -19.17 -11.43
N VAL A 513 -8.95 -20.51 -11.46
CA VAL A 513 -8.18 -21.29 -12.43
C VAL A 513 -8.77 -21.17 -13.83
N ASN A 514 -7.92 -21.07 -14.86
CA ASN A 514 -8.33 -21.31 -16.22
C ASN A 514 -8.78 -22.77 -16.31
N PRO A 515 -10.09 -23.05 -16.52
CA PRO A 515 -10.57 -24.41 -16.48
C PRO A 515 -9.99 -25.21 -17.63
N SER A 516 -9.93 -24.67 -18.84
CA SER A 516 -9.57 -25.41 -20.04
C SER A 516 -8.06 -25.44 -20.34
N GLY A 517 -7.22 -24.92 -19.44
CA GLY A 517 -5.83 -24.65 -19.79
C GLY A 517 -4.82 -24.71 -18.66
N THR A 518 -3.57 -24.58 -19.07
CA THR A 518 -2.41 -24.43 -18.20
C THR A 518 -2.47 -23.07 -17.51
N ASN A 519 -2.49 -23.09 -16.18
CA ASN A 519 -2.35 -21.89 -15.34
C ASN A 519 -0.87 -21.54 -15.22
N LYS A 520 -0.56 -20.25 -15.02
CA LYS A 520 0.82 -19.77 -14.98
C LYS A 520 1.09 -18.86 -13.80
N ILE A 521 2.26 -19.04 -13.18
CA ILE A 521 2.83 -18.14 -12.18
C ILE A 521 4.14 -17.63 -12.75
N ARG A 522 4.27 -16.32 -12.91
CA ARG A 522 5.48 -15.67 -13.41
C ARG A 522 6.41 -15.38 -12.24
N VAL A 523 7.61 -15.93 -12.30
CA VAL A 523 8.73 -15.54 -11.44
C VAL A 523 9.66 -14.64 -12.24
N GLY A 524 9.93 -13.44 -11.74
CA GLY A 524 10.77 -12.45 -12.42
C GLY A 524 11.75 -11.77 -11.47
N LEU A 525 12.75 -11.10 -12.03
CA LEU A 525 13.59 -10.18 -11.27
C LEU A 525 12.73 -9.05 -10.70
N ASN A 526 12.97 -8.62 -9.45
CA ASN A 526 12.27 -7.47 -8.90
C ASN A 526 12.67 -6.19 -9.65
N ALA A 527 11.84 -5.79 -10.62
CA ALA A 527 12.10 -4.64 -11.48
C ALA A 527 11.39 -3.36 -10.99
N LYS A 528 10.72 -3.36 -9.84
CA LYS A 528 9.93 -2.20 -9.37
C LYS A 528 10.76 -0.92 -9.31
N GLU A 529 11.99 -1.00 -8.79
CA GLU A 529 12.86 0.16 -8.74
C GLU A 529 13.29 0.62 -10.14
N PHE A 530 13.52 -0.30 -11.08
CA PHE A 530 13.85 0.02 -12.48
C PHE A 530 12.69 0.75 -13.16
N GLU A 531 11.45 0.35 -12.90
CA GLU A 531 10.27 0.95 -13.50
C GLU A 531 10.12 2.44 -13.19
N ALA A 532 10.58 2.89 -12.01
CA ALA A 532 10.61 4.31 -11.66
C ALA A 532 11.54 5.15 -12.56
N PHE A 533 12.46 4.51 -13.29
CA PHE A 533 13.43 5.13 -14.20
C PHE A 533 13.23 4.72 -15.66
N ALA A 534 12.04 4.21 -16.03
CA ALA A 534 11.79 3.65 -17.35
C ALA A 534 11.99 4.63 -18.51
N GLN A 535 11.74 5.93 -18.30
CA GLN A 535 11.95 6.94 -19.35
C GLN A 535 13.43 7.31 -19.51
N GLN A 536 14.22 7.22 -18.44
CA GLN A 536 15.59 7.70 -18.37
C GLN A 536 16.61 6.59 -18.63
N LEU A 537 16.24 5.33 -18.34
CA LEU A 537 17.02 4.12 -18.56
C LEU A 537 16.21 3.07 -19.36
N PRO A 538 15.67 3.42 -20.54
CA PRO A 538 14.74 2.56 -21.26
C PRO A 538 15.34 1.21 -21.64
N GLY A 539 16.64 1.19 -21.99
CA GLY A 539 17.34 -0.04 -22.36
C GLY A 539 17.46 -1.03 -21.20
N ALA A 540 17.78 -0.54 -20.00
CA ALA A 540 17.82 -1.35 -18.80
C ALA A 540 16.43 -1.90 -18.44
N VAL A 541 15.40 -1.06 -18.43
CA VAL A 541 14.03 -1.48 -18.03
C VAL A 541 13.45 -2.51 -18.98
N GLU A 542 13.61 -2.32 -20.29
CA GLU A 542 13.17 -3.29 -21.29
C GLU A 542 13.82 -4.66 -21.03
N LYS A 543 15.12 -4.70 -20.73
CA LYS A 543 15.80 -5.96 -20.42
C LYS A 543 15.38 -6.56 -19.09
N ALA A 544 15.23 -5.76 -18.04
CA ALA A 544 14.77 -6.25 -16.73
C ALA A 544 13.41 -6.96 -16.84
N LYS A 545 12.47 -6.41 -17.62
CA LYS A 545 11.15 -6.99 -17.88
C LYS A 545 11.17 -8.32 -18.63
N LEU A 546 12.29 -8.66 -19.29
CA LEU A 546 12.49 -9.93 -19.99
C LEU A 546 13.14 -11.00 -19.12
N VAL A 547 13.64 -10.64 -17.92
CA VAL A 547 14.21 -11.60 -16.96
C VAL A 547 13.09 -12.21 -16.12
N PHE A 548 12.31 -13.09 -16.76
CA PHE A 548 11.25 -13.85 -16.09
C PHE A 548 11.15 -15.28 -16.63
N LYS A 549 10.44 -16.11 -15.86
CA LYS A 549 10.03 -17.45 -16.27
C LYS A 549 8.62 -17.73 -15.76
N ASP A 550 7.80 -18.33 -16.62
CA ASP A 550 6.46 -18.78 -16.24
C ASP A 550 6.55 -20.24 -15.78
N PHE A 551 6.14 -20.50 -14.54
CA PHE A 551 5.84 -21.82 -14.02
C PHE A 551 4.41 -22.17 -14.40
N SER A 552 4.23 -23.36 -14.95
CA SER A 552 2.96 -23.92 -15.33
C SER A 552 2.40 -24.83 -14.23
N PHE A 553 1.08 -24.85 -14.08
CA PHE A 553 0.40 -25.88 -13.31
C PHE A 553 -1.01 -26.10 -13.87
N SER A 554 -1.59 -27.24 -13.55
CA SER A 554 -2.98 -27.56 -13.87
C SER A 554 -3.77 -27.63 -12.58
N ALA A 555 -4.98 -27.10 -12.61
CA ALA A 555 -5.90 -27.22 -11.50
C ALA A 555 -7.30 -27.46 -12.04
N ARG A 556 -8.06 -28.35 -11.38
CA ARG A 556 -9.41 -28.70 -11.82
C ARG A 556 -10.32 -27.49 -11.61
N GLY A 557 -10.63 -26.80 -12.70
CA GLY A 557 -11.73 -25.83 -12.73
C GLY A 557 -13.08 -26.53 -12.95
N SER A 558 -14.16 -25.91 -12.48
CA SER A 558 -15.53 -26.45 -12.61
C SER A 558 -15.90 -26.84 -14.05
N ALA A 559 -15.36 -26.13 -15.06
CA ALA A 559 -15.68 -26.41 -16.45
C ALA A 559 -15.01 -27.65 -17.06
N LEU A 560 -14.03 -28.25 -16.38
CA LEU A 560 -13.51 -29.56 -16.76
C LEU A 560 -14.08 -30.71 -15.93
N THR A 561 -14.73 -30.41 -14.80
CA THR A 561 -15.34 -31.45 -13.97
C THR A 561 -16.47 -32.13 -14.74
N ARG A 562 -16.26 -33.41 -15.06
CA ARG A 562 -17.22 -34.29 -15.70
C ARG A 562 -18.16 -34.86 -14.64
N ILE A 563 -19.44 -34.64 -14.82
CA ILE A 563 -20.47 -35.06 -13.87
C ILE A 563 -21.39 -36.07 -14.54
N VAL A 564 -21.59 -37.20 -13.89
CA VAL A 564 -22.61 -38.19 -14.24
C VAL A 564 -23.79 -38.03 -13.30
N ILE A 565 -25.01 -38.12 -13.83
CA ILE A 565 -26.24 -38.04 -13.05
C ILE A 565 -27.09 -39.28 -13.31
N LEU A 566 -27.37 -40.01 -12.24
CA LEU A 566 -28.16 -41.24 -12.21
C LEU A 566 -29.31 -41.07 -11.21
N LEU A 567 -30.39 -40.41 -11.63
CA LEU A 567 -31.58 -40.22 -10.83
C LEU A 567 -32.75 -41.08 -11.31
N PHE A 568 -33.41 -41.73 -10.36
CA PHE A 568 -34.59 -42.55 -10.58
C PHE A 568 -35.79 -41.84 -9.97
N GLU A 569 -36.78 -41.52 -10.79
CA GLU A 569 -37.94 -40.71 -10.41
C GLU A 569 -39.24 -41.48 -10.61
N GLU A 570 -40.05 -41.57 -9.56
CA GLU A 570 -41.38 -42.18 -9.60
C GLU A 570 -42.46 -41.15 -9.25
N ASN A 571 -43.56 -41.14 -10.02
CA ASN A 571 -44.74 -40.33 -9.71
C ASN A 571 -45.95 -41.25 -9.61
N MET A 572 -46.54 -41.33 -8.41
CA MET A 572 -47.68 -42.21 -8.11
C MET A 572 -47.40 -43.68 -8.46
N GLY A 573 -46.21 -44.17 -8.11
CA GLY A 573 -45.78 -45.54 -8.36
C GLY A 573 -45.46 -45.86 -9.82
N LYS A 574 -45.43 -44.85 -10.71
CA LYS A 574 -45.01 -45.00 -12.10
C LYS A 574 -43.66 -44.35 -12.31
N GLU A 575 -42.70 -45.13 -12.81
CA GLU A 575 -41.40 -44.61 -13.23
C GLU A 575 -41.59 -43.55 -14.33
N GLN A 576 -40.94 -42.40 -14.16
CA GLN A 576 -40.97 -41.32 -15.14
C GLN A 576 -39.91 -41.55 -16.21
N GLY A 577 -40.29 -41.45 -17.49
CA GLY A 577 -39.33 -41.56 -18.59
C GLY A 577 -38.33 -40.40 -18.65
N VAL A 578 -38.72 -39.23 -18.13
CA VAL A 578 -37.86 -38.04 -18.02
C VAL A 578 -38.00 -37.51 -16.59
N SER A 579 -36.90 -37.52 -15.82
CA SER A 579 -36.90 -37.00 -14.44
C SER A 579 -36.94 -35.47 -14.45
N ILE A 580 -37.89 -34.91 -13.72
CA ILE A 580 -38.01 -33.47 -13.47
C ILE A 580 -36.85 -32.99 -12.59
N VAL A 581 -36.53 -33.75 -11.53
CA VAL A 581 -35.46 -33.40 -10.60
C VAL A 581 -34.10 -33.38 -11.29
N GLU A 582 -33.81 -34.39 -12.11
CA GLU A 582 -32.59 -34.44 -12.89
C GLU A 582 -32.47 -33.27 -13.86
N GLY A 583 -33.56 -32.93 -14.58
CA GLY A 583 -33.55 -31.84 -15.55
C GLY A 583 -33.14 -30.49 -14.92
N ASP A 584 -33.64 -30.20 -13.72
CA ASP A 584 -33.27 -28.98 -12.99
C ASP A 584 -31.81 -29.02 -12.49
N ILE A 585 -31.32 -30.17 -11.99
CA ILE A 585 -29.91 -30.32 -11.61
C ILE A 585 -28.99 -30.12 -12.81
N VAL A 586 -29.27 -30.78 -13.95
CA VAL A 586 -28.50 -30.61 -15.20
C VAL A 586 -28.46 -29.13 -15.59
N LYS A 587 -29.61 -28.45 -15.59
CA LYS A 587 -29.70 -27.04 -15.95
C LYS A 587 -28.83 -26.16 -15.05
N GLN A 588 -28.84 -26.39 -13.74
CA GLN A 588 -28.00 -25.66 -12.78
C GLN A 588 -26.52 -25.93 -13.01
N LEU A 589 -26.13 -27.19 -13.19
CA LEU A 589 -24.73 -27.57 -13.42
C LEU A 589 -24.18 -26.97 -14.72
N VAL A 590 -24.92 -27.08 -15.83
CA VAL A 590 -24.52 -26.49 -17.12
C VAL A 590 -24.42 -24.96 -17.03
N SER A 591 -25.35 -24.30 -16.32
CA SER A 591 -25.29 -22.85 -16.09
C SER A 591 -24.05 -22.43 -15.28
N ASN A 592 -23.52 -23.32 -14.45
CA ASN A 592 -22.27 -23.16 -13.71
C ASN A 592 -21.05 -23.75 -14.45
N LYS A 593 -21.19 -24.00 -15.75
CA LYS A 593 -20.18 -24.48 -16.70
C LYS A 593 -19.71 -25.92 -16.50
N PHE A 594 -20.32 -26.72 -15.64
CA PHE A 594 -19.97 -28.13 -15.47
C PHE A 594 -20.27 -28.94 -16.75
N LYS A 595 -19.45 -29.97 -17.01
CA LYS A 595 -19.66 -30.89 -18.14
C LYS A 595 -20.47 -32.09 -17.69
N VAL A 596 -21.77 -32.09 -17.99
CA VAL A 596 -22.64 -33.25 -17.74
C VAL A 596 -22.46 -34.29 -18.84
N ILE A 597 -22.21 -35.55 -18.48
CA ILE A 597 -22.01 -36.67 -19.40
C ILE A 597 -23.37 -37.27 -19.82
N ASP A 598 -23.49 -37.65 -21.09
CA ASP A 598 -24.72 -38.24 -21.64
C ASP A 598 -25.00 -39.62 -21.03
N LYS A 599 -26.25 -39.88 -20.62
CA LYS A 599 -26.67 -41.14 -19.99
C LYS A 599 -26.37 -42.38 -20.84
N ASN A 600 -26.42 -42.29 -22.17
CA ASN A 600 -26.12 -43.44 -23.03
C ASN A 600 -24.64 -43.81 -22.97
N GLU A 601 -23.75 -42.86 -22.71
CA GLU A 601 -22.33 -43.14 -22.47
C GLU A 601 -22.13 -43.81 -21.11
N VAL A 602 -22.85 -43.34 -20.09
CA VAL A 602 -22.83 -43.90 -18.73
C VAL A 602 -23.31 -45.36 -18.72
N TYR A 603 -24.41 -45.65 -19.41
CA TYR A 603 -24.99 -47.00 -19.44
C TYR A 603 -24.16 -48.03 -20.22
N LYS A 604 -23.08 -47.62 -20.90
CA LYS A 604 -22.08 -48.56 -21.43
C LYS A 604 -21.17 -49.13 -20.34
N ALA A 605 -21.01 -48.40 -19.23
CA ALA A 605 -20.14 -48.77 -18.12
C ALA A 605 -20.91 -49.42 -16.96
N VAL A 606 -22.18 -49.05 -16.74
CA VAL A 606 -23.02 -49.52 -15.64
C VAL A 606 -24.41 -49.86 -16.15
N SER A 607 -24.99 -50.99 -15.75
CA SER A 607 -26.38 -51.33 -16.11
C SER A 607 -27.39 -50.45 -15.35
N LYS A 608 -28.57 -50.23 -15.93
CA LYS A 608 -29.64 -49.44 -15.31
C LYS A 608 -30.07 -50.03 -13.96
N GLU A 609 -30.09 -51.36 -13.87
CA GLU A 609 -30.49 -52.10 -12.66
C GLU A 609 -29.47 -51.93 -11.53
N GLN A 610 -28.17 -51.99 -11.84
CA GLN A 610 -27.11 -51.71 -10.86
C GLN A 610 -27.17 -50.26 -10.37
N ALA A 611 -27.34 -49.31 -11.29
CA ALA A 611 -27.51 -47.90 -10.94
C ALA A 611 -28.73 -47.67 -10.04
N LYS A 612 -29.87 -48.31 -10.35
CA LYS A 612 -31.09 -48.21 -9.52
C LYS A 612 -30.88 -48.79 -8.14
N ALA A 613 -30.26 -49.98 -8.04
CA ALA A 613 -29.95 -50.61 -6.76
C ALA A 613 -29.03 -49.74 -5.89
N SER A 614 -27.98 -49.12 -6.46
CA SER A 614 -27.11 -48.20 -5.72
C SER A 614 -27.82 -46.93 -5.29
N ALA A 615 -28.70 -46.38 -6.15
CA ALA A 615 -29.51 -45.21 -5.80
C ALA A 615 -30.42 -45.45 -4.59
N GLU A 616 -30.86 -46.69 -4.36
CA GLU A 616 -31.75 -47.07 -3.26
C GLU A 616 -31.01 -47.57 -2.00
N SER A 617 -29.85 -48.21 -2.13
CA SER A 617 -29.23 -49.01 -1.05
C SER A 617 -28.08 -48.34 -0.30
N SER A 618 -27.74 -47.08 -0.61
CA SER A 618 -26.52 -46.39 -0.14
C SER A 618 -25.19 -47.06 -0.50
N ALA A 619 -25.20 -48.24 -1.13
CA ALA A 619 -24.03 -48.99 -1.54
C ALA A 619 -23.56 -48.54 -2.94
N ASP A 620 -22.77 -47.47 -2.97
CA ASP A 620 -22.35 -46.84 -4.23
C ASP A 620 -21.03 -47.37 -4.80
N ASP A 621 -20.33 -48.23 -4.06
CA ASP A 621 -18.96 -48.65 -4.42
C ASP A 621 -18.90 -49.30 -5.81
N VAL A 622 -19.88 -50.12 -6.16
CA VAL A 622 -19.92 -50.81 -7.45
C VAL A 622 -20.05 -49.82 -8.61
N VAL A 623 -21.02 -48.90 -8.51
CA VAL A 623 -21.30 -47.90 -9.55
C VAL A 623 -20.19 -46.85 -9.60
N SER A 624 -19.71 -46.38 -8.45
CA SER A 624 -18.63 -45.39 -8.36
C SER A 624 -17.34 -45.93 -8.98
N ASN A 625 -16.95 -47.18 -8.67
CA ASN A 625 -15.76 -47.78 -9.25
C ASN A 625 -15.84 -47.96 -10.77
N ALA A 626 -17.01 -48.32 -11.29
CA ALA A 626 -17.22 -48.47 -12.73
C ALA A 626 -17.16 -47.13 -13.49
N LEU A 627 -17.53 -46.02 -12.85
CA LEU A 627 -17.61 -44.70 -13.48
C LEU A 627 -16.36 -43.83 -13.33
N LYS A 628 -15.35 -44.25 -12.54
CA LYS A 628 -14.08 -43.53 -12.33
C LYS A 628 -13.35 -43.08 -13.61
N THR A 629 -13.50 -43.82 -14.70
CA THR A 629 -12.87 -43.49 -15.99
C THR A 629 -13.72 -42.54 -16.84
N VAL A 630 -15.04 -42.53 -16.61
CA VAL A 630 -16.04 -41.79 -17.38
C VAL A 630 -16.20 -40.36 -16.85
N ALA A 631 -16.19 -40.20 -15.53
CA ALA A 631 -16.48 -38.93 -14.87
C ALA A 631 -15.64 -38.73 -13.61
N ASP A 632 -15.71 -37.50 -13.08
CA ASP A 632 -15.01 -37.11 -11.87
C ASP A 632 -15.97 -37.09 -10.66
N ILE A 633 -17.24 -36.74 -10.90
CA ILE A 633 -18.30 -36.69 -9.89
C ILE A 633 -19.50 -37.53 -10.33
N LEU A 634 -20.09 -38.25 -9.39
CA LEU A 634 -21.35 -38.98 -9.54
C LEU A 634 -22.44 -38.34 -8.68
N ILE A 635 -23.55 -37.94 -9.30
CA ILE A 635 -24.80 -37.58 -8.62
C ILE A 635 -25.76 -38.76 -8.78
N ILE A 636 -26.14 -39.40 -7.67
CA ILE A 636 -26.97 -40.61 -7.68
C ILE A 636 -28.07 -40.50 -6.62
N GLY A 637 -29.26 -41.03 -6.92
CA GLY A 637 -30.37 -40.95 -5.98
C GLY A 637 -31.71 -41.44 -6.51
N SER A 638 -32.67 -41.53 -5.59
CA SER A 638 -34.05 -41.92 -5.88
C SER A 638 -35.01 -40.89 -5.29
N VAL A 639 -35.98 -40.47 -6.09
CA VAL A 639 -37.01 -39.50 -5.73
C VAL A 639 -38.38 -40.06 -6.10
N LYS A 640 -39.38 -39.86 -5.24
CA LYS A 640 -40.73 -40.35 -5.48
C LYS A 640 -41.78 -39.38 -4.99
N ALA A 641 -42.89 -39.29 -5.72
CA ALA A 641 -44.12 -38.67 -5.26
C ALA A 641 -45.18 -39.73 -4.99
N VAL A 642 -45.80 -39.65 -3.82
CA VAL A 642 -46.88 -40.54 -3.37
C VAL A 642 -48.13 -39.74 -3.00
N GLU A 643 -49.28 -40.41 -3.01
CA GLU A 643 -50.52 -39.81 -2.54
C GLU A 643 -50.42 -39.47 -1.05
N SER A 644 -51.03 -38.36 -0.66
CA SER A 644 -51.18 -37.99 0.75
C SER A 644 -52.07 -39.02 1.47
N GLU A 645 -51.50 -39.80 2.39
CA GLU A 645 -52.28 -40.75 3.22
C GLU A 645 -53.36 -40.05 4.08
N GLY A 646 -53.24 -38.74 4.28
CA GLY A 646 -54.33 -37.90 4.76
C GLY A 646 -55.06 -37.27 3.58
N GLY A 647 -56.10 -37.94 3.06
CA GLY A 647 -57.04 -37.30 2.15
C GLY A 647 -57.57 -36.05 2.84
N SER A 648 -57.48 -34.88 2.20
CA SER A 648 -58.02 -33.64 2.78
C SER A 648 -59.54 -33.73 2.79
N SER A 649 -60.12 -34.40 3.78
CA SER A 649 -61.42 -34.02 4.30
C SER A 649 -61.19 -32.66 4.94
N ASN A 650 -61.27 -31.59 4.15
CA ASN A 650 -61.33 -30.24 4.70
C ASN A 650 -62.54 -30.23 5.64
N PRO A 651 -62.36 -30.16 6.97
CA PRO A 651 -63.47 -30.32 7.90
C PRO A 651 -64.38 -29.08 7.90
N TYR A 652 -63.92 -27.96 7.33
CA TYR A 652 -64.73 -26.80 7.06
C TYR A 652 -65.42 -26.94 5.69
N GLY A 653 -66.54 -27.66 5.72
CA GLY A 653 -67.44 -27.81 4.58
C GLY A 653 -67.91 -26.45 4.05
N GLY A 654 -67.62 -26.19 2.78
CA GLY A 654 -68.06 -24.98 2.11
C GLY A 654 -67.24 -24.60 0.89
N GLY A 655 -67.10 -25.50 -0.08
CA GLY A 655 -66.53 -25.15 -1.39
C GLY A 655 -65.72 -26.27 -2.02
N THR A 656 -66.13 -26.67 -3.21
CA THR A 656 -65.57 -27.64 -4.14
C THR A 656 -64.11 -27.36 -4.54
N SER A 657 -63.16 -27.52 -3.62
CA SER A 657 -61.76 -27.67 -4.05
C SER A 657 -61.54 -29.12 -4.48
N ASN A 658 -61.77 -29.42 -5.77
CA ASN A 658 -61.33 -30.66 -6.44
C ASN A 658 -59.79 -30.77 -6.52
N ARG A 659 -59.09 -30.25 -5.51
CA ARG A 659 -57.63 -30.25 -5.45
C ARG A 659 -57.18 -31.54 -4.78
N LYS A 660 -56.35 -32.29 -5.48
CA LYS A 660 -55.61 -33.43 -4.96
C LYS A 660 -54.25 -32.95 -4.44
N SER A 661 -53.72 -33.65 -3.45
CA SER A 661 -52.40 -33.39 -2.90
C SER A 661 -51.53 -34.63 -2.95
N ALA A 662 -50.28 -34.44 -3.31
CA ALA A 662 -49.24 -35.45 -3.27
C ALA A 662 -48.05 -34.93 -2.46
N TRP A 663 -47.24 -35.85 -1.94
CA TRP A 663 -46.02 -35.55 -1.21
C TRP A 663 -44.85 -36.19 -1.92
N ALA A 664 -43.80 -35.40 -2.16
CA ALA A 664 -42.54 -35.88 -2.70
C ALA A 664 -41.50 -36.06 -1.59
N SER A 665 -40.71 -37.12 -1.73
CA SER A 665 -39.52 -37.39 -0.92
C SER A 665 -38.41 -37.95 -1.80
N GLY A 666 -37.17 -37.84 -1.35
CA GLY A 666 -36.05 -38.39 -2.06
C GLY A 666 -34.72 -38.18 -1.36
N SER A 667 -33.73 -38.96 -1.81
CA SER A 667 -32.35 -38.87 -1.38
C SER A 667 -31.45 -38.79 -2.60
N VAL A 668 -30.67 -37.72 -2.71
CA VAL A 668 -29.73 -37.47 -3.79
C VAL A 668 -28.36 -37.17 -3.21
N ARG A 669 -27.35 -37.92 -3.65
CA ARG A 669 -25.98 -37.85 -3.15
C ARG A 669 -25.04 -37.47 -4.28
N CYS A 670 -24.06 -36.64 -3.97
CA CYS A 670 -22.99 -36.21 -4.85
C CYS A 670 -21.68 -36.79 -4.32
N ILE A 671 -21.00 -37.59 -5.13
CA ILE A 671 -19.86 -38.43 -4.73
C ILE A 671 -18.67 -38.06 -5.61
N ASP A 672 -17.53 -37.77 -4.98
CA ASP A 672 -16.25 -37.66 -5.67
C ASP A 672 -15.77 -39.06 -6.04
N LEU A 673 -15.66 -39.34 -7.35
CA LEU A 673 -15.32 -40.67 -7.84
C LEU A 673 -13.86 -41.02 -7.57
N GLU A 674 -12.96 -40.06 -7.35
CA GLU A 674 -11.55 -40.33 -7.10
C GLU A 674 -11.33 -41.00 -5.73
N ASN A 675 -11.95 -40.46 -4.69
CA ASN A 675 -11.78 -40.89 -3.30
C ASN A 675 -13.03 -41.55 -2.69
N GLY A 676 -14.17 -41.55 -3.38
CA GLY A 676 -15.45 -42.12 -2.91
C GLY A 676 -16.17 -41.28 -1.86
N LYS A 677 -15.72 -40.06 -1.57
CA LYS A 677 -16.30 -39.20 -0.53
C LYS A 677 -17.62 -38.59 -1.02
N ILE A 678 -18.64 -38.63 -0.18
CA ILE A 678 -19.87 -37.87 -0.39
C ILE A 678 -19.57 -36.38 -0.13
N ILE A 679 -19.63 -35.57 -1.18
CA ILE A 679 -19.35 -34.13 -1.14
C ILE A 679 -20.63 -33.29 -0.97
N ALA A 680 -21.79 -33.84 -1.32
CA ALA A 680 -23.09 -33.25 -1.00
C ALA A 680 -24.13 -34.37 -0.80
N ASN A 681 -25.10 -34.14 0.08
CA ASN A 681 -26.23 -35.05 0.29
C ASN A 681 -27.49 -34.21 0.50
N SER A 682 -28.53 -34.47 -0.28
CA SER A 682 -29.83 -33.84 -0.14
C SER A 682 -30.87 -34.91 0.12
N GLU A 683 -31.36 -34.95 1.36
CA GLU A 683 -32.45 -35.81 1.77
C GLU A 683 -33.63 -34.94 2.17
N LYS A 684 -34.74 -35.07 1.44
CA LYS A 684 -35.95 -34.28 1.66
C LYS A 684 -37.15 -35.21 1.75
N GLN A 685 -38.05 -34.85 2.64
CA GLN A 685 -39.31 -35.55 2.82
C GLN A 685 -40.42 -34.54 3.01
N GLY A 686 -41.63 -34.92 2.61
CA GLY A 686 -42.79 -34.09 2.90
C GLY A 686 -42.92 -32.83 2.04
N ILE A 687 -42.39 -32.81 0.81
CA ILE A 687 -42.59 -31.68 -0.11
C ILE A 687 -43.98 -31.78 -0.76
N LYS A 688 -44.88 -30.86 -0.43
CA LYS A 688 -46.29 -30.94 -0.85
C LYS A 688 -46.52 -30.28 -2.22
N GLY A 689 -47.23 -30.98 -3.10
CA GLY A 689 -47.80 -30.45 -4.34
C GLY A 689 -49.33 -30.50 -4.31
N ILE A 690 -50.00 -29.49 -4.86
CA ILE A 690 -51.47 -29.39 -4.89
C ILE A 690 -51.93 -29.02 -6.29
N GLN A 691 -52.74 -29.88 -6.92
CA GLN A 691 -53.27 -29.69 -8.28
C GLN A 691 -54.63 -30.36 -8.47
N LEU A 692 -55.25 -30.18 -9.65
CA LEU A 692 -56.57 -30.74 -9.97
C LEU A 692 -56.59 -32.27 -10.14
N SER A 693 -55.44 -32.90 -10.39
CA SER A 693 -55.32 -34.36 -10.44
C SER A 693 -54.13 -34.82 -9.60
N LEU A 694 -54.17 -36.07 -9.14
CA LEU A 694 -53.13 -36.65 -8.30
C LEU A 694 -51.77 -36.68 -9.02
N GLU A 695 -51.76 -37.07 -10.29
CA GLU A 695 -50.56 -37.07 -11.14
C GLU A 695 -49.95 -35.67 -11.28
N LYS A 696 -50.77 -34.64 -11.54
CA LYS A 696 -50.31 -33.25 -11.60
C LYS A 696 -49.84 -32.75 -10.24
N ALA A 697 -50.46 -33.20 -9.15
CA ALA A 697 -50.05 -32.84 -7.80
C ALA A 697 -48.67 -33.44 -7.49
N GLY A 698 -48.41 -34.68 -7.93
CA GLY A 698 -47.11 -35.32 -7.82
C GLY A 698 -46.03 -34.63 -8.64
N ILE A 699 -46.32 -34.24 -9.89
CA ILE A 699 -45.42 -33.40 -10.71
C ILE A 699 -45.08 -32.10 -9.99
N MET A 700 -46.08 -31.40 -9.43
CA MET A 700 -45.86 -30.14 -8.72
C MET A 700 -45.04 -30.34 -7.43
N ALA A 701 -45.22 -31.46 -6.74
CA ALA A 701 -44.41 -31.83 -5.57
C ALA A 701 -42.95 -32.10 -5.98
N LEU A 702 -42.71 -32.83 -7.07
CA LEU A 702 -41.38 -33.11 -7.61
C LEU A 702 -40.67 -31.83 -8.12
N GLN A 703 -41.40 -30.90 -8.73
CA GLN A 703 -40.87 -29.58 -9.13
C GLN A 703 -40.48 -28.68 -7.95
N ALA A 704 -41.13 -28.83 -6.80
CA ALA A 704 -40.72 -28.13 -5.59
C ALA A 704 -39.48 -28.79 -4.99
N LEU A 705 -39.46 -30.13 -4.93
CA LEU A 705 -38.32 -30.92 -4.48
C LEU A 705 -37.06 -30.66 -5.33
N SER A 706 -37.22 -30.53 -6.66
CA SER A 706 -36.11 -30.30 -7.58
C SER A 706 -35.37 -28.99 -7.32
N LYS A 707 -36.09 -27.91 -6.98
CA LYS A 707 -35.49 -26.60 -6.67
C LYS A 707 -34.62 -26.64 -5.41
N GLU A 708 -35.10 -27.32 -4.37
CA GLU A 708 -34.36 -27.46 -3.12
C GLU A 708 -33.14 -28.39 -3.30
N THR A 709 -33.36 -29.54 -3.92
CA THR A 709 -32.32 -30.56 -4.17
C THR A 709 -31.22 -30.01 -5.06
N SER A 710 -31.57 -29.37 -6.18
CA SER A 710 -30.58 -28.82 -7.12
C SER A 710 -29.73 -27.71 -6.51
N LYS A 711 -30.31 -26.87 -5.65
CA LYS A 711 -29.57 -25.86 -4.90
C LYS A 711 -28.58 -26.50 -3.93
N GLU A 712 -29.02 -27.45 -3.11
CA GLU A 712 -28.17 -28.10 -2.10
C GLU A 712 -27.01 -28.89 -2.74
N ILE A 713 -27.29 -29.60 -3.85
CA ILE A 713 -26.26 -30.30 -4.61
C ILE A 713 -25.26 -29.32 -5.24
N LEU A 714 -25.73 -28.22 -5.84
CA LEU A 714 -24.85 -27.21 -6.43
C LEU A 714 -24.00 -26.51 -5.36
N ASP A 715 -24.60 -26.15 -4.22
CA ASP A 715 -23.91 -25.49 -3.11
C ASP A 715 -22.83 -26.43 -2.52
N GLY A 716 -23.16 -27.70 -2.27
CA GLY A 716 -22.20 -28.68 -1.78
C GLY A 716 -21.09 -28.99 -2.78
N LEU A 717 -21.41 -29.09 -4.08
CA LEU A 717 -20.41 -29.23 -5.13
C LEU A 717 -19.49 -28.01 -5.23
N ASN A 718 -20.04 -26.80 -5.19
CA ASN A 718 -19.28 -25.56 -5.19
C ASN A 718 -18.43 -25.41 -3.92
N GLN A 719 -18.90 -25.91 -2.79
CA GLN A 719 -18.13 -25.93 -1.54
C GLN A 719 -17.00 -26.95 -1.58
N ALA A 720 -17.20 -28.11 -2.19
CA ALA A 720 -16.16 -29.13 -2.32
C ALA A 720 -15.12 -28.81 -3.40
N LEU A 721 -15.48 -27.96 -4.37
CA LEU A 721 -14.58 -27.43 -5.39
C LEU A 721 -14.03 -26.04 -5.04
N LYS A 722 -14.40 -25.50 -3.88
CA LYS A 722 -13.66 -24.46 -3.19
C LYS A 722 -12.66 -25.18 -2.30
#